data_AF-A0A7K3LGM9-F1
#
_entry.id   AF-A0A7K3LGM9-F1
#
_cell.length_a   1.000
_cell.length_b   1.000
_cell.length_c   1.000
_cell.angle_alpha   90.00
_cell.angle_beta   90.00
_cell.angle_gamma   90.00
#
_symmetry.space_group_name_H-M   'P 1'
#
loop_
_entity.id
_entity.type
_entity.pdbx_description
1 polymer ?
#
loop_
_entity_poly.entity_id
_entity_poly.type
_entity_poly.pdbx_seq_one_letter_code
_entity_poly.pdbx_strand_id
1 'polypeptide(L)'
;HIFLAPINVTFKRLPNGLGPLLPIEYEGEPLDFDNPPEDAVFGRGKIEDFSWKGMLDFATCTECGRCQSQCPAWNTGKPLSPKLLIMDLRDHWMAKAPYLLGTADAPDMDIDLADAKPLAGHHVPEKGFERIGGSGPEQAVRPLVGTAEQGGVIDPDVLWSCTNCGACVEQCPVDIEHVDHILDMRRYQVLVESEFPSELAVLFKNLENKGNPWGQNASERTSWIDELNFDIPVYGQDVDSFDGFEYLFWVGCAGAYEDRAKKTTKATAELLAAAGVKFLVLGTGETCTGDPARRSGNEFLFQQLATQNVEMLNEVFDGVDKPDRKIIASCPHCFNTISREYPQLGSEYTVLHHSQVLNRLIRDKKLIPVTPMSRDVTYHDPCFLGRHNKVYEPPRELVTASGGNLVEMPRNRDRSFCCGAGGARMWMEEHIGKRVNHDRVDEALATGATTIATACPFCRVMISDGLDDRIEASGRTGVDVRDIAQILLDSLDLSGVTLPAKGTAAEAAAKRAPKKEAPAAPAATATATVEKKPAEAPAAEAKTAAPVKGLGMAGGAKRPGAKKAAPAASAAPAAESAPAAPAAPVKGLGIAGGAKRPGAKKAAPAASAAPAAESAPAPPAEPAAPAAPVKGLGMAAGARKPGAKKPAAAPAAPAAEPAQAEPAAETATAEEASEATPLAEAPKEQPPVKGLGIQRGAKPPGKR
;
A
#
# COMPACT_ATOMS: atom_id res chain seq x y z
N HIS A 1 31.07 -5.73 -7.15
CA HIS A 1 30.50 -6.44 -5.98
C HIS A 1 31.48 -6.60 -4.79
N ILE A 2 32.44 -7.56 -4.72
CA ILE A 2 33.16 -7.92 -3.46
C ILE A 2 33.63 -6.72 -2.62
N PHE A 3 34.35 -5.77 -3.21
CA PHE A 3 34.87 -4.59 -2.51
C PHE A 3 33.78 -3.63 -2.00
N LEU A 4 32.72 -3.44 -2.78
CA LEU A 4 31.64 -2.50 -2.46
C LEU A 4 30.57 -3.10 -1.54
N ALA A 5 30.43 -4.43 -1.50
CA ALA A 5 29.39 -5.11 -0.72
C ALA A 5 29.42 -4.76 0.79
N PRO A 6 30.57 -4.79 1.49
CA PRO A 6 30.65 -4.32 2.87
C PRO A 6 30.25 -2.85 3.05
N ILE A 7 30.56 -2.01 2.07
CA ILE A 7 30.25 -0.57 2.09
C ILE A 7 28.73 -0.38 2.00
N ASN A 8 28.04 -1.05 1.09
CA ASN A 8 26.58 -0.96 0.97
C ASN A 8 25.85 -1.51 2.21
N VAL A 9 26.32 -2.63 2.75
CA VAL A 9 25.80 -3.23 3.99
C VAL A 9 26.05 -2.33 5.22
N THR A 10 27.06 -1.46 5.18
CA THR A 10 27.32 -0.45 6.22
C THR A 10 26.40 0.77 6.08
N PHE A 11 26.06 1.18 4.85
CA PHE A 11 25.24 2.36 4.56
C PHE A 11 23.76 2.06 4.24
N LYS A 12 23.28 0.85 4.56
CA LYS A 12 21.87 0.49 4.45
C LYS A 12 21.02 1.18 5.53
N ARG A 13 19.72 1.30 5.27
CA ARG A 13 18.72 1.72 6.27
C ARG A 13 18.76 0.79 7.49
N LEU A 14 18.62 1.37 8.68
CA LEU A 14 18.53 0.62 9.93
C LEU A 14 17.06 0.43 10.35
N PRO A 15 16.70 -0.70 11.00
CA PRO A 15 17.55 -1.84 11.34
C PRO A 15 17.84 -2.80 10.17
N ASN A 16 17.25 -2.57 9.01
CA ASN A 16 17.50 -3.27 7.74
C ASN A 16 16.94 -2.43 6.57
N GLY A 17 17.29 -2.77 5.33
CA GLY A 17 16.88 -2.04 4.11
C GLY A 17 15.36 -2.01 3.83
N LEU A 18 14.52 -2.58 4.69
CA LEU A 18 13.06 -2.39 4.71
C LEU A 18 12.67 -1.51 5.91
N GLY A 19 13.34 -0.37 6.07
CA GLY A 19 12.92 0.73 6.95
C GLY A 19 11.70 1.47 6.39
N PRO A 20 11.32 2.64 6.95
CA PRO A 20 10.33 3.51 6.30
C PRO A 20 10.78 3.92 4.89
N LEU A 21 9.83 4.10 3.97
CA LEU A 21 10.11 4.76 2.69
C LEU A 21 10.64 6.17 2.96
N LEU A 22 11.78 6.53 2.35
CA LEU A 22 12.39 7.84 2.55
C LEU A 22 11.47 8.97 2.04
N PRO A 23 11.51 10.17 2.63
CA PRO A 23 10.85 11.34 2.05
C PRO A 23 11.41 11.64 0.64
N ILE A 24 10.72 12.50 -0.11
CA ILE A 24 11.38 13.21 -1.22
C ILE A 24 12.19 14.34 -0.57
N GLU A 25 13.43 14.53 -1.02
CA GLU A 25 14.39 15.47 -0.44
C GLU A 25 14.84 16.49 -1.50
N TYR A 26 15.07 17.73 -1.08
CA TYR A 26 15.67 18.81 -1.87
C TYR A 26 16.82 19.44 -1.08
N GLU A 27 17.97 19.64 -1.71
CA GLU A 27 19.24 20.08 -1.07
C GLU A 27 19.69 19.28 0.18
N GLY A 28 19.07 18.14 0.47
CA GLY A 28 19.35 17.28 1.62
C GLY A 28 18.36 17.42 2.80
N GLU A 29 17.36 18.28 2.67
CA GLU A 29 16.23 18.40 3.62
C GLU A 29 14.95 17.80 3.01
N PRO A 30 13.97 17.34 3.83
CA PRO A 30 12.68 16.88 3.32
C PRO A 30 11.94 17.98 2.55
N LEU A 31 11.39 17.62 1.38
CA LEU A 31 10.69 18.55 0.50
C LEU A 31 9.41 19.10 1.14
N ASP A 32 9.29 20.43 1.19
CA ASP A 32 8.04 21.13 1.45
C ASP A 32 7.09 20.95 0.24
N PHE A 33 5.92 20.34 0.48
CA PHE A 33 4.90 20.12 -0.56
C PHE A 33 3.85 21.24 -0.64
N ASP A 34 3.79 22.15 0.35
CA ASP A 34 2.93 23.34 0.31
C ASP A 34 3.59 24.48 -0.49
N ASN A 35 4.93 24.56 -0.46
CA ASN A 35 5.73 25.50 -1.25
C ASN A 35 7.04 24.86 -1.79
N PRO A 36 6.96 23.92 -2.75
CA PRO A 36 8.15 23.30 -3.34
C PRO A 36 8.96 24.28 -4.21
N PRO A 37 10.30 24.19 -4.24
CA PRO A 37 11.15 24.88 -5.22
C PRO A 37 10.77 24.60 -6.68
N GLU A 38 10.98 25.58 -7.57
CA GLU A 38 10.65 25.45 -9.01
C GLU A 38 11.48 24.37 -9.74
N ASP A 39 12.62 23.98 -9.17
CA ASP A 39 13.55 22.96 -9.66
C ASP A 39 13.53 21.65 -8.83
N ALA A 40 12.55 21.47 -7.93
CA ALA A 40 12.42 20.27 -7.13
C ALA A 40 12.03 19.02 -7.96
N VAL A 41 12.78 17.92 -7.78
CA VAL A 41 12.57 16.67 -8.53
C VAL A 41 11.71 15.68 -7.73
N PHE A 42 10.48 15.46 -8.18
CA PHE A 42 9.52 14.57 -7.54
C PHE A 42 9.75 13.09 -7.92
N GLY A 43 10.74 12.43 -7.31
CA GLY A 43 11.07 11.01 -7.58
C GLY A 43 12.31 10.86 -8.45
N ARG A 44 12.37 9.83 -9.32
CA ARG A 44 13.43 9.64 -10.34
C ARG A 44 12.80 9.43 -11.73
N GLY A 45 13.04 10.36 -12.65
CA GLY A 45 12.75 10.22 -14.07
C GLY A 45 13.99 10.00 -14.93
N LYS A 46 15.18 10.21 -14.34
CA LYS A 46 16.50 10.05 -14.96
C LYS A 46 17.43 9.32 -14.01
N ILE A 47 18.47 8.68 -14.55
CA ILE A 47 19.43 7.92 -13.74
C ILE A 47 20.33 8.84 -12.88
N GLU A 48 20.46 10.09 -13.31
CA GLU A 48 21.10 11.20 -12.59
C GLU A 48 20.36 11.60 -11.31
N ASP A 49 19.04 11.38 -11.24
CA ASP A 49 18.22 11.80 -10.10
C ASP A 49 18.47 10.91 -8.86
N PHE A 50 19.08 9.73 -9.03
CA PHE A 50 19.30 8.76 -7.94
C PHE A 50 20.38 9.24 -6.98
N SER A 51 20.15 9.01 -5.68
CA SER A 51 21.16 9.27 -4.66
C SER A 51 22.41 8.40 -4.86
N TRP A 52 23.54 8.86 -4.31
CA TRP A 52 24.80 8.11 -4.28
C TRP A 52 24.63 6.68 -3.71
N LYS A 53 23.66 6.47 -2.80
CA LYS A 53 23.31 5.16 -2.24
C LYS A 53 22.63 4.27 -3.27
N GLY A 54 21.75 4.82 -4.13
CA GLY A 54 21.19 4.10 -5.27
C GLY A 54 22.25 3.69 -6.28
N MET A 55 23.18 4.58 -6.61
CA MET A 55 24.33 4.25 -7.47
C MET A 55 25.22 3.14 -6.87
N LEU A 56 25.41 3.16 -5.54
CA LEU A 56 26.11 2.08 -4.82
C LEU A 56 25.32 0.75 -4.86
N ASP A 57 24.00 0.78 -4.70
CA ASP A 57 23.13 -0.39 -4.86
C ASP A 57 23.29 -1.01 -6.26
N PHE A 58 23.27 -0.20 -7.32
CA PHE A 58 23.50 -0.67 -8.69
C PHE A 58 24.89 -1.32 -8.86
N ALA A 59 25.95 -0.71 -8.32
CA ALA A 59 27.33 -1.18 -8.42
C ALA A 59 27.65 -2.41 -7.55
N THR A 60 26.84 -2.69 -6.53
CA THR A 60 27.09 -3.78 -5.56
C THR A 60 26.43 -5.10 -5.95
N CYS A 61 25.45 -5.08 -6.86
CA CYS A 61 24.73 -6.26 -7.33
C CYS A 61 25.66 -7.44 -7.63
N THR A 62 25.37 -8.59 -6.99
CA THR A 62 26.12 -9.84 -7.14
C THR A 62 25.54 -10.75 -8.23
N GLU A 63 24.47 -10.31 -8.89
CA GLU A 63 23.74 -11.05 -9.93
C GLU A 63 23.21 -12.45 -9.53
N CYS A 64 23.27 -12.80 -8.24
CA CYS A 64 23.00 -14.15 -7.71
C CYS A 64 21.53 -14.62 -7.79
N GLY A 65 20.61 -13.79 -8.28
CA GLY A 65 19.22 -14.17 -8.57
C GLY A 65 18.33 -14.42 -7.34
N ARG A 66 18.82 -14.29 -6.10
CA ARG A 66 18.03 -14.50 -4.87
C ARG A 66 16.79 -13.59 -4.79
N CYS A 67 16.97 -12.31 -5.10
CA CYS A 67 15.88 -11.33 -5.13
C CYS A 67 14.84 -11.61 -6.24
N GLN A 68 15.24 -12.28 -7.31
CA GLN A 68 14.37 -12.75 -8.40
C GLN A 68 13.62 -14.03 -8.02
N SER A 69 14.31 -15.06 -7.50
CA SER A 69 13.69 -16.34 -7.14
C SER A 69 12.69 -16.23 -5.98
N GLN A 70 12.78 -15.18 -5.15
CA GLN A 70 11.82 -14.89 -4.08
C GLN A 70 10.82 -13.78 -4.45
N CYS A 71 10.87 -13.21 -5.65
CA CYS A 71 9.91 -12.20 -6.09
C CYS A 71 8.57 -12.86 -6.48
N PRO A 72 7.42 -12.41 -5.94
CA PRO A 72 6.12 -12.99 -6.30
C PRO A 72 5.68 -12.67 -7.73
N ALA A 73 6.09 -11.51 -8.27
CA ALA A 73 5.79 -11.14 -9.65
C ALA A 73 6.53 -12.08 -10.63
N TRP A 74 7.84 -12.23 -10.46
CA TRP A 74 8.65 -13.14 -11.28
C TRP A 74 8.13 -14.58 -11.29
N ASN A 75 7.88 -15.16 -10.10
CA ASN A 75 7.41 -16.55 -9.98
C ASN A 75 6.02 -16.77 -10.61
N THR A 76 5.23 -15.71 -10.80
CA THR A 76 3.91 -15.78 -11.45
C THR A 76 3.92 -15.35 -12.92
N GLY A 77 5.10 -15.19 -13.53
CA GLY A 77 5.22 -14.92 -14.96
C GLY A 77 5.08 -13.45 -15.38
N LYS A 78 5.28 -12.50 -14.45
CA LYS A 78 5.31 -11.05 -14.74
C LYS A 78 6.72 -10.57 -15.07
N PRO A 79 6.89 -9.45 -15.82
CA PRO A 79 8.21 -8.97 -16.25
C PRO A 79 9.14 -8.55 -15.10
N LEU A 80 8.61 -8.21 -13.91
CA LEU A 80 9.43 -7.80 -12.77
C LEU A 80 10.35 -8.91 -12.23
N SER A 81 11.60 -8.89 -12.69
CA SER A 81 12.75 -9.41 -11.95
C SER A 81 13.47 -8.26 -11.23
N PRO A 82 13.51 -8.27 -9.89
CA PRO A 82 14.36 -7.37 -9.12
C PRO A 82 15.86 -7.55 -9.39
N LYS A 83 16.33 -8.67 -9.98
CA LYS A 83 17.72 -8.78 -10.45
C LYS A 83 17.93 -7.93 -11.70
N LEU A 84 17.07 -8.10 -12.70
CA LEU A 84 17.25 -7.46 -14.01
C LEU A 84 17.12 -5.94 -13.88
N LEU A 85 16.06 -5.46 -13.20
CA LEU A 85 15.88 -4.06 -12.79
C LEU A 85 17.17 -3.37 -12.30
N ILE A 86 17.89 -3.98 -11.35
CA ILE A 86 19.14 -3.40 -10.80
C ILE A 86 20.28 -3.44 -11.82
N MET A 87 20.34 -4.46 -12.69
CA MET A 87 21.31 -4.53 -13.77
C MET A 87 21.01 -3.53 -14.89
N ASP A 88 19.74 -3.26 -15.20
CA ASP A 88 19.32 -2.30 -16.22
C ASP A 88 19.59 -0.86 -15.77
N LEU A 89 19.27 -0.52 -14.52
CA LEU A 89 19.67 0.74 -13.88
C LEU A 89 21.19 0.89 -13.84
N ARG A 90 21.94 -0.16 -13.49
CA ARG A 90 23.42 -0.17 -13.49
C ARG A 90 23.99 0.06 -14.89
N ASP A 91 23.51 -0.66 -15.90
CA ASP A 91 24.10 -0.63 -17.24
C ASP A 91 23.76 0.70 -17.96
N HIS A 92 22.57 1.26 -17.72
CA HIS A 92 22.22 2.63 -18.14
C HIS A 92 23.05 3.71 -17.41
N TRP A 93 23.25 3.57 -16.09
CA TRP A 93 24.14 4.47 -15.32
C TRP A 93 25.58 4.44 -15.85
N MET A 94 26.11 3.26 -16.13
CA MET A 94 27.46 3.09 -16.71
C MET A 94 27.55 3.64 -18.14
N ALA A 95 26.49 3.54 -18.95
CA ALA A 95 26.45 4.17 -20.27
C ALA A 95 26.44 5.70 -20.20
N LYS A 96 25.78 6.30 -19.19
CA LYS A 96 25.82 7.76 -18.98
C LYS A 96 27.11 8.27 -18.35
N ALA A 97 27.83 7.45 -17.57
CA ALA A 97 28.98 7.87 -16.79
C ALA A 97 30.07 8.64 -17.55
N PRO A 98 30.45 8.31 -18.81
CA PRO A 98 31.47 9.07 -19.55
C PRO A 98 31.10 10.55 -19.76
N TYR A 99 29.82 10.83 -19.99
CA TYR A 99 29.29 12.18 -20.23
C TYR A 99 29.16 12.97 -18.92
N LEU A 100 28.66 12.32 -17.86
CA LEU A 100 28.55 12.89 -16.51
C LEU A 100 29.92 13.26 -15.91
N LEU A 101 30.99 12.56 -16.31
CA LEU A 101 32.37 12.85 -15.92
C LEU A 101 33.10 13.82 -16.87
N GLY A 102 32.46 14.31 -17.93
CA GLY A 102 33.09 15.19 -18.93
C GLY A 102 34.22 14.52 -19.72
N THR A 103 34.21 13.19 -19.83
CA THR A 103 35.23 12.39 -20.53
C THR A 103 34.86 12.04 -21.97
N ALA A 104 33.60 12.28 -22.35
CA ALA A 104 33.10 12.24 -23.71
C ALA A 104 32.02 13.33 -23.88
N ASP A 105 31.86 13.85 -25.10
CA ASP A 105 30.77 14.76 -25.44
C ASP A 105 29.41 14.03 -25.35
N ALA A 106 28.36 14.75 -24.91
CA ALA A 106 27.04 14.17 -24.77
C ALA A 106 26.51 13.61 -26.11
N PRO A 107 25.85 12.43 -26.11
CA PRO A 107 25.33 11.82 -27.32
C PRO A 107 24.16 12.65 -27.89
N ASP A 108 23.95 12.54 -29.20
CA ASP A 108 22.76 13.12 -29.84
C ASP A 108 21.49 12.43 -29.32
N MET A 109 20.43 13.19 -29.05
CA MET A 109 19.16 12.65 -28.54
C MET A 109 18.33 11.99 -29.66
N ASP A 110 18.59 12.34 -30.93
CA ASP A 110 17.87 11.81 -32.10
C ASP A 110 18.46 10.47 -32.62
N ILE A 111 19.12 9.68 -31.75
CA ILE A 111 19.63 8.33 -32.09
C ILE A 111 18.46 7.37 -32.27
N ASP A 112 18.42 6.68 -33.42
CA ASP A 112 17.42 5.65 -33.69
C ASP A 112 17.62 4.41 -32.79
N LEU A 113 16.69 4.20 -31.87
CA LEU A 113 16.68 3.06 -30.94
C LEU A 113 16.13 1.77 -31.57
N ALA A 114 15.58 1.79 -32.79
CA ALA A 114 15.03 0.59 -33.44
C ALA A 114 16.07 -0.49 -33.74
N ASP A 115 17.35 -0.11 -33.90
CA ASP A 115 18.49 -1.02 -34.14
C ASP A 115 19.11 -1.58 -32.83
N ALA A 116 18.57 -1.22 -31.66
CA ALA A 116 19.12 -1.57 -30.35
C ALA A 116 18.91 -3.06 -30.01
N LYS A 117 19.95 -3.88 -30.27
CA LYS A 117 19.88 -5.34 -30.18
C LYS A 117 19.74 -5.86 -28.75
N PRO A 118 18.69 -6.64 -28.43
CA PRO A 118 18.57 -7.25 -27.11
C PRO A 118 19.61 -8.33 -26.84
N LEU A 119 19.96 -8.51 -25.56
CA LEU A 119 20.79 -9.60 -25.06
C LEU A 119 19.96 -10.89 -25.01
N ALA A 120 19.98 -11.60 -26.14
CA ALA A 120 19.28 -12.86 -26.34
C ALA A 120 19.53 -13.86 -25.19
N GLY A 121 18.44 -14.41 -24.63
CA GLY A 121 18.51 -15.48 -23.63
C GLY A 121 18.39 -15.02 -22.17
N HIS A 122 18.15 -13.73 -21.90
CA HIS A 122 17.58 -13.34 -20.61
C HIS A 122 16.12 -13.78 -20.53
N HIS A 123 15.84 -14.84 -19.75
CA HIS A 123 14.55 -15.51 -19.63
C HIS A 123 13.41 -14.69 -18.98
N VAL A 124 13.11 -13.49 -19.51
CA VAL A 124 11.88 -12.76 -19.18
C VAL A 124 10.68 -13.55 -19.72
N PRO A 125 9.56 -13.68 -18.95
CA PRO A 125 8.43 -14.52 -19.37
C PRO A 125 7.75 -14.11 -20.69
N GLU A 126 7.89 -12.85 -21.11
CA GLU A 126 7.21 -12.27 -22.26
C GLU A 126 8.20 -11.80 -23.34
N LYS A 127 7.81 -12.00 -24.60
CA LYS A 127 8.56 -11.55 -25.77
C LYS A 127 8.34 -10.05 -25.98
N GLY A 128 9.22 -9.23 -25.42
CA GLY A 128 9.23 -7.78 -25.60
C GLY A 128 10.34 -7.08 -24.81
N PHE A 129 10.68 -7.62 -23.63
CA PHE A 129 11.57 -6.96 -22.66
C PHE A 129 12.86 -7.75 -22.41
N GLU A 130 13.49 -8.26 -23.47
CA GLU A 130 14.88 -8.72 -23.37
C GLU A 130 15.80 -7.53 -23.10
N ARG A 131 16.74 -7.67 -22.15
CA ARG A 131 17.62 -6.56 -21.74
C ARG A 131 18.41 -6.04 -22.93
N ILE A 132 18.32 -4.74 -23.24
CA ILE A 132 19.24 -4.12 -24.20
C ILE A 132 20.58 -3.93 -23.49
N GLY A 133 21.63 -4.54 -24.05
CA GLY A 133 22.98 -4.51 -23.49
C GLY A 133 23.88 -3.56 -24.26
N GLY A 134 24.61 -2.73 -23.53
CA GLY A 134 25.55 -1.78 -24.12
C GLY A 134 26.19 -0.90 -23.05
N SER A 135 27.11 -0.05 -23.49
CA SER A 135 27.64 1.07 -22.71
C SER A 135 27.95 2.27 -23.61
N GLY A 136 27.31 2.34 -24.77
CA GLY A 136 27.46 3.42 -25.74
C GLY A 136 26.29 4.41 -25.72
N PRO A 137 26.29 5.36 -26.66
CA PRO A 137 25.23 6.36 -26.85
C PRO A 137 23.81 5.76 -26.82
N GLU A 138 23.62 4.63 -27.50
CA GLU A 138 22.35 3.91 -27.65
C GLU A 138 21.74 3.44 -26.32
N GLN A 139 22.57 3.17 -25.31
CA GLN A 139 22.11 2.81 -23.96
C GLN A 139 21.97 4.04 -23.05
N ALA A 140 22.60 5.16 -23.39
CA ALA A 140 22.64 6.38 -22.59
C ALA A 140 21.44 7.31 -22.83
N VAL A 141 20.92 7.40 -24.07
CA VAL A 141 19.83 8.33 -24.43
C VAL A 141 18.42 7.83 -24.08
N ARG A 142 18.27 6.53 -23.81
CA ARG A 142 17.00 5.86 -23.49
C ARG A 142 16.30 6.54 -22.29
N PRO A 143 14.98 6.72 -22.30
CA PRO A 143 14.25 7.21 -21.13
C PRO A 143 14.31 6.17 -20.00
N LEU A 144 14.40 6.61 -18.75
CA LEU A 144 14.58 5.72 -17.59
C LEU A 144 13.41 4.74 -17.45
N VAL A 145 12.19 5.24 -17.67
CA VAL A 145 10.95 4.49 -17.70
C VAL A 145 10.29 4.71 -19.05
N GLY A 146 9.70 3.67 -19.62
CA GLY A 146 8.95 3.76 -20.88
C GLY A 146 8.79 2.41 -21.56
N THR A 147 7.85 2.29 -22.49
CA THR A 147 7.55 1.05 -23.20
C THR A 147 8.68 0.61 -24.14
N ALA A 148 8.57 -0.60 -24.68
CA ALA A 148 9.49 -1.10 -25.71
C ALA A 148 9.56 -0.18 -26.94
N GLU A 149 8.43 0.39 -27.37
CA GLU A 149 8.34 1.33 -28.50
C GLU A 149 8.95 2.70 -28.19
N GLN A 150 8.96 3.11 -26.91
CA GLN A 150 9.67 4.29 -26.43
C GLN A 150 11.17 4.01 -26.16
N GLY A 151 11.60 2.75 -26.30
CA GLY A 151 12.96 2.31 -25.98
C GLY A 151 13.32 2.41 -24.49
N GLY A 152 12.35 2.47 -23.58
CA GLY A 152 12.59 2.73 -22.16
C GLY A 152 13.47 1.70 -21.47
N VAL A 153 14.31 2.14 -20.52
CA VAL A 153 15.25 1.28 -19.77
C VAL A 153 14.50 0.28 -18.89
N ILE A 154 13.49 0.78 -18.16
CA ILE A 154 12.56 -0.01 -17.35
C ILE A 154 11.15 0.15 -17.91
N ASP A 155 10.50 -0.95 -18.28
CA ASP A 155 9.11 -0.91 -18.73
C ASP A 155 8.14 -0.62 -17.57
N PRO A 156 7.05 0.16 -17.77
CA PRO A 156 6.06 0.43 -16.73
C PRO A 156 5.51 -0.83 -16.03
N ASP A 157 5.27 -1.95 -16.71
CA ASP A 157 4.75 -3.16 -16.07
C ASP A 157 5.77 -3.83 -15.14
N VAL A 158 7.07 -3.57 -15.30
CA VAL A 158 8.11 -3.91 -14.30
C VAL A 158 7.87 -3.14 -13.01
N LEU A 159 7.58 -1.83 -13.10
CA LEU A 159 7.26 -1.01 -11.93
C LEU A 159 5.92 -1.42 -11.32
N TRP A 160 4.86 -1.52 -12.13
CA TRP A 160 3.49 -1.72 -11.66
C TRP A 160 3.22 -3.14 -11.15
N SER A 161 3.98 -4.15 -11.59
CA SER A 161 4.03 -5.50 -10.99
C SER A 161 4.53 -5.53 -9.53
N CYS A 162 5.15 -4.47 -9.01
CA CYS A 162 5.76 -4.48 -7.68
C CYS A 162 4.73 -4.45 -6.53
N THR A 163 4.57 -5.60 -5.86
CA THR A 163 3.72 -5.77 -4.67
C THR A 163 4.27 -5.12 -3.39
N ASN A 164 5.42 -4.43 -3.43
CA ASN A 164 6.07 -3.78 -2.27
C ASN A 164 6.37 -4.73 -1.07
N CYS A 165 6.29 -6.05 -1.27
CA CYS A 165 6.36 -7.03 -0.19
C CYS A 165 7.77 -7.23 0.41
N GLY A 166 8.80 -6.56 -0.10
CA GLY A 166 10.17 -6.56 0.41
C GLY A 166 11.00 -7.84 0.21
N ALA A 167 10.44 -8.90 -0.40
CA ALA A 167 11.12 -10.18 -0.56
C ALA A 167 12.49 -10.09 -1.29
N CYS A 168 12.63 -9.14 -2.21
CA CYS A 168 13.88 -8.85 -2.91
C CYS A 168 14.98 -8.28 -2.02
N VAL A 169 14.64 -7.42 -1.06
CA VAL A 169 15.58 -6.75 -0.15
C VAL A 169 16.02 -7.72 0.95
N GLU A 170 15.07 -8.38 1.61
CA GLU A 170 15.32 -9.34 2.70
C GLU A 170 16.23 -10.52 2.28
N GLN A 171 16.22 -10.87 0.99
CA GLN A 171 16.97 -11.99 0.43
C GLN A 171 18.22 -11.51 -0.36
N CYS A 172 18.54 -10.21 -0.30
CA CYS A 172 19.74 -9.66 -0.90
C CYS A 172 20.94 -9.83 0.05
N PRO A 173 22.00 -10.56 -0.34
CA PRO A 173 23.18 -10.77 0.52
C PRO A 173 24.07 -9.52 0.65
N VAL A 174 23.67 -8.40 0.04
CA VAL A 174 24.39 -7.11 0.04
C VAL A 174 23.43 -5.93 0.31
N ASP A 175 22.25 -6.22 0.90
CA ASP A 175 21.25 -5.23 1.37
C ASP A 175 20.81 -4.16 0.34
N ILE A 176 20.59 -4.55 -0.92
CA ILE A 176 20.09 -3.62 -1.96
C ILE A 176 18.63 -3.22 -1.72
N GLU A 177 18.37 -1.91 -1.74
CA GLU A 177 17.08 -1.28 -1.38
C GLU A 177 16.10 -1.21 -2.58
N HIS A 178 15.96 -2.36 -3.26
CA HIS A 178 15.20 -2.55 -4.51
C HIS A 178 13.79 -1.92 -4.54
N VAL A 179 13.11 -1.83 -3.40
CA VAL A 179 11.72 -1.36 -3.33
C VAL A 179 11.65 0.16 -3.49
N ASP A 180 12.61 0.89 -2.93
CA ASP A 180 12.63 2.35 -2.97
C ASP A 180 12.97 2.88 -4.37
N HIS A 181 13.85 2.20 -5.11
CA HIS A 181 14.10 2.55 -6.51
C HIS A 181 12.83 2.45 -7.38
N ILE A 182 12.00 1.42 -7.16
CA ILE A 182 10.71 1.26 -7.84
C ILE A 182 9.73 2.35 -7.39
N LEU A 183 9.70 2.68 -6.11
CA LEU A 183 8.80 3.69 -5.55
C LEU A 183 9.15 5.11 -6.00
N ASP A 184 10.44 5.48 -6.08
CA ASP A 184 10.81 6.80 -6.57
C ASP A 184 10.60 6.95 -8.09
N MET A 185 10.74 5.87 -8.88
CA MET A 185 10.31 5.89 -10.29
C MET A 185 8.79 6.02 -10.42
N ARG A 186 8.00 5.29 -9.61
CA ARG A 186 6.54 5.50 -9.53
C ARG A 186 6.15 6.91 -9.08
N ARG A 187 6.91 7.52 -8.15
CA ARG A 187 6.72 8.91 -7.71
C ARG A 187 6.85 9.87 -8.89
N TYR A 188 7.85 9.68 -9.75
CA TYR A 188 8.04 10.51 -10.94
C TYR A 188 6.91 10.31 -11.97
N GLN A 189 6.60 9.05 -12.31
CA GLN A 189 5.50 8.75 -13.25
C GLN A 189 4.18 9.40 -12.79
N VAL A 190 3.82 9.28 -11.50
CA VAL A 190 2.55 9.80 -10.98
C VAL A 190 2.54 11.32 -10.80
N LEU A 191 3.62 11.91 -10.29
CA LEU A 191 3.64 13.33 -9.90
C LEU A 191 4.09 14.28 -11.03
N VAL A 192 4.89 13.79 -11.98
CA VAL A 192 5.45 14.60 -13.08
C VAL A 192 4.81 14.24 -14.42
N GLU A 193 4.73 12.95 -14.76
CA GLU A 193 4.24 12.50 -16.07
C GLU A 193 2.71 12.30 -16.10
N SER A 194 2.09 12.14 -14.93
CA SER A 194 0.70 11.68 -14.76
C SER A 194 0.43 10.30 -15.39
N GLU A 195 1.46 9.46 -15.52
CA GLU A 195 1.38 8.12 -16.09
C GLU A 195 1.21 7.07 -14.97
N PHE A 196 0.11 6.31 -15.02
CA PHE A 196 -0.17 5.22 -14.09
C PHE A 196 -1.34 4.36 -14.56
N PRO A 197 -1.46 3.08 -14.10
CA PRO A 197 -2.61 2.23 -14.37
C PRO A 197 -3.94 2.90 -14.06
N SER A 198 -4.86 2.86 -15.02
CA SER A 198 -6.07 3.69 -15.08
C SER A 198 -6.98 3.56 -13.86
N GLU A 199 -7.01 2.38 -13.24
CA GLU A 199 -7.79 2.03 -12.06
C GLU A 199 -7.38 2.84 -10.83
N LEU A 200 -6.10 3.25 -10.75
CA LEU A 200 -5.59 4.11 -9.68
C LEU A 200 -6.20 5.52 -9.72
N ALA A 201 -6.74 5.99 -10.86
CA ALA A 201 -7.48 7.25 -10.90
C ALA A 201 -8.74 7.22 -10.03
N VAL A 202 -9.40 6.05 -9.91
CA VAL A 202 -10.54 5.86 -8.99
C VAL A 202 -10.06 5.81 -7.54
N LEU A 203 -8.93 5.15 -7.27
CA LEU A 203 -8.30 5.13 -5.95
C LEU A 203 -7.97 6.54 -5.45
N PHE A 204 -7.26 7.35 -6.25
CA PHE A 204 -6.86 8.70 -5.88
C PHE A 204 -8.07 9.60 -5.65
N LYS A 205 -9.05 9.56 -6.56
CA LYS A 205 -10.30 10.33 -6.42
C LYS A 205 -11.07 9.95 -5.15
N ASN A 206 -11.15 8.67 -4.81
CA ASN A 206 -11.82 8.20 -3.59
C ASN A 206 -11.07 8.66 -2.32
N LEU A 207 -9.74 8.53 -2.32
CA LEU A 207 -8.89 9.01 -1.23
C LEU A 207 -9.01 10.52 -1.01
N GLU A 208 -8.94 11.32 -2.07
CA GLU A 208 -9.09 12.79 -2.05
C GLU A 208 -10.50 13.21 -1.58
N ASN A 209 -11.56 12.68 -2.19
CA ASN A 209 -12.93 13.19 -2.00
C ASN A 209 -13.68 12.54 -0.81
N LYS A 210 -13.15 11.44 -0.25
CA LYS A 210 -13.82 10.65 0.81
C LYS A 210 -12.89 10.21 1.94
N GLY A 211 -11.58 10.48 1.87
CA GLY A 211 -10.62 10.03 2.87
C GLY A 211 -10.50 8.50 2.98
N ASN A 212 -11.01 7.73 2.01
CA ASN A 212 -10.95 6.27 2.02
C ASN A 212 -11.01 5.69 0.59
N PRO A 213 -10.29 4.59 0.30
CA PRO A 213 -10.14 4.09 -1.07
C PRO A 213 -11.41 3.40 -1.62
N TRP A 214 -12.33 2.98 -0.75
CA TRP A 214 -13.64 2.42 -1.14
C TRP A 214 -14.67 3.48 -1.54
N GLY A 215 -14.37 4.78 -1.38
CA GLY A 215 -15.28 5.88 -1.75
C GLY A 215 -16.55 6.00 -0.89
N GLN A 216 -16.62 5.29 0.24
CA GLN A 216 -17.78 5.28 1.15
C GLN A 216 -17.88 6.59 1.94
N ASN A 217 -19.01 6.84 2.60
CA ASN A 217 -19.17 8.08 3.35
C ASN A 217 -18.55 7.98 4.76
N ALA A 218 -17.96 9.07 5.26
CA ALA A 218 -17.37 9.09 6.60
C ALA A 218 -18.39 8.75 7.71
N SER A 219 -19.65 9.14 7.51
CA SER A 219 -20.79 8.82 8.41
C SER A 219 -21.09 7.32 8.55
N GLU A 220 -20.59 6.47 7.65
CA GLU A 220 -20.79 5.02 7.69
C GLU A 220 -19.67 4.31 8.48
N ARG A 221 -18.59 5.01 8.86
CA ARG A 221 -17.38 4.41 9.47
C ARG A 221 -17.64 3.77 10.84
N THR A 222 -18.65 4.20 11.57
CA THR A 222 -19.05 3.67 12.89
C THR A 222 -20.09 2.54 12.82
N SER A 223 -20.63 2.21 11.63
CA SER A 223 -21.72 1.23 11.48
C SER A 223 -21.42 -0.18 12.02
N TRP A 224 -20.15 -0.59 12.06
CA TRP A 224 -19.72 -1.87 12.65
C TRP A 224 -19.87 -1.92 14.19
N ILE A 225 -20.00 -0.75 14.86
CA ILE A 225 -20.25 -0.64 16.30
C ILE A 225 -21.73 -0.89 16.62
N ASP A 226 -22.65 -0.54 15.70
CA ASP A 226 -24.07 -0.85 15.85
C ASP A 226 -24.33 -2.37 15.93
N GLU A 227 -23.51 -3.16 15.23
CA GLU A 227 -23.51 -4.62 15.23
C GLU A 227 -22.92 -5.27 16.51
N LEU A 228 -22.45 -4.49 17.49
CA LEU A 228 -21.91 -4.99 18.77
C LEU A 228 -22.92 -4.91 19.91
N ASN A 229 -22.76 -5.79 20.91
CA ASN A 229 -23.61 -5.84 22.11
C ASN A 229 -23.22 -4.82 23.20
N PHE A 230 -22.18 -4.02 22.96
CA PHE A 230 -21.62 -3.03 23.88
C PHE A 230 -21.20 -1.77 23.12
N ASP A 231 -21.01 -0.64 23.80
CA ASP A 231 -20.50 0.59 23.18
C ASP A 231 -18.97 0.61 23.09
N ILE A 232 -18.45 1.32 22.08
CA ILE A 232 -17.06 1.76 22.00
C ILE A 232 -17.07 3.28 21.95
N PRO A 233 -16.46 4.00 22.91
CA PRO A 233 -16.44 5.46 22.90
C PRO A 233 -15.79 6.02 21.63
N VAL A 234 -16.50 6.94 20.96
CA VAL A 234 -16.03 7.65 19.77
C VAL A 234 -15.56 9.05 20.16
N TYR A 235 -14.31 9.38 19.81
CA TYR A 235 -13.77 10.72 20.05
C TYR A 235 -14.52 11.79 19.24
N GLY A 236 -14.81 12.93 19.86
CA GLY A 236 -15.62 14.02 19.28
C GLY A 236 -17.12 13.69 19.11
N GLN A 237 -17.59 12.60 19.73
CA GLN A 237 -19.02 12.23 19.78
C GLN A 237 -19.45 11.80 21.19
N ASP A 238 -18.71 10.89 21.83
CA ASP A 238 -18.93 10.43 23.21
C ASP A 238 -17.94 11.05 24.21
N VAL A 239 -16.72 11.38 23.75
CA VAL A 239 -15.60 11.86 24.57
C VAL A 239 -14.74 12.88 23.83
N ASP A 240 -14.30 13.92 24.54
CA ASP A 240 -13.50 15.02 24.00
C ASP A 240 -12.02 14.99 24.46
N SER A 241 -11.53 13.83 24.94
CA SER A 241 -10.14 13.64 25.40
C SER A 241 -9.79 12.17 25.55
N PHE A 242 -8.48 11.86 25.60
CA PHE A 242 -7.95 10.53 25.94
C PHE A 242 -7.90 10.24 27.45
N ASP A 243 -8.37 11.16 28.29
CA ASP A 243 -8.36 11.04 29.76
C ASP A 243 -9.08 9.76 30.24
N GLY A 244 -8.34 8.87 30.89
CA GLY A 244 -8.87 7.60 31.42
C GLY A 244 -8.86 6.41 30.44
N PHE A 245 -8.27 6.55 29.25
CA PHE A 245 -8.06 5.47 28.28
C PHE A 245 -6.62 4.91 28.31
N GLU A 246 -6.43 3.71 27.77
CA GLU A 246 -5.14 3.02 27.63
C GLU A 246 -4.65 2.98 26.17
N TYR A 247 -5.57 2.97 25.21
CA TYR A 247 -5.28 2.81 23.78
C TYR A 247 -6.27 3.55 22.87
N LEU A 248 -5.78 4.06 21.75
CA LEU A 248 -6.59 4.41 20.59
C LEU A 248 -6.67 3.20 19.65
N PHE A 249 -7.85 2.71 19.30
CA PHE A 249 -7.99 1.65 18.31
C PHE A 249 -8.18 2.25 16.92
N TRP A 250 -7.13 2.18 16.11
CA TRP A 250 -7.16 2.58 14.70
C TRP A 250 -7.82 1.51 13.86
N VAL A 251 -9.01 1.83 13.33
CA VAL A 251 -9.88 0.88 12.62
C VAL A 251 -9.35 0.61 11.22
N GLY A 252 -8.85 1.66 10.56
CA GLY A 252 -8.47 1.66 9.15
C GLY A 252 -9.67 1.55 8.20
N CYS A 253 -9.45 1.81 6.91
CA CYS A 253 -10.54 1.81 5.93
C CYS A 253 -11.17 0.44 5.73
N ALA A 254 -10.35 -0.62 5.63
CA ALA A 254 -10.85 -1.98 5.44
C ALA A 254 -11.72 -2.42 6.65
N GLY A 255 -11.20 -2.21 7.86
CA GLY A 255 -11.90 -2.58 9.10
C GLY A 255 -13.22 -1.84 9.34
N ALA A 256 -13.44 -0.71 8.67
CA ALA A 256 -14.69 0.04 8.72
C ALA A 256 -15.68 -0.30 7.59
N TYR A 257 -15.18 -0.59 6.38
CA TYR A 257 -16.01 -0.62 5.17
C TYR A 257 -16.13 -1.99 4.48
N GLU A 258 -15.18 -2.91 4.65
CA GLU A 258 -15.18 -4.23 3.96
C GLU A 258 -15.68 -5.34 4.90
N ASP A 259 -16.68 -6.11 4.49
CA ASP A 259 -17.48 -6.97 5.39
C ASP A 259 -16.72 -8.19 5.96
N ARG A 260 -15.70 -8.71 5.26
CA ARG A 260 -14.78 -9.71 5.84
C ARG A 260 -13.91 -9.02 6.90
N ALA A 261 -13.34 -7.84 6.64
CA ALA A 261 -12.50 -7.09 7.56
C ALA A 261 -13.26 -6.54 8.79
N LYS A 262 -14.51 -6.07 8.67
CA LYS A 262 -15.36 -5.67 9.80
C LYS A 262 -15.44 -6.76 10.89
N LYS A 263 -15.45 -8.04 10.50
CA LYS A 263 -15.43 -9.18 11.45
C LYS A 263 -14.11 -9.28 12.23
N THR A 264 -12.99 -8.86 11.64
CA THR A 264 -11.71 -8.71 12.35
C THR A 264 -11.77 -7.54 13.34
N THR A 265 -12.34 -6.41 12.92
CA THR A 265 -12.52 -5.21 13.78
C THR A 265 -13.37 -5.53 15.01
N LYS A 266 -14.55 -6.12 14.80
CA LYS A 266 -15.47 -6.52 15.88
C LYS A 266 -14.83 -7.52 16.83
N ALA A 267 -14.21 -8.59 16.31
CA ALA A 267 -13.53 -9.56 17.16
C ALA A 267 -12.37 -8.94 17.97
N THR A 268 -11.60 -8.02 17.37
CA THR A 268 -10.55 -7.28 18.09
C THR A 268 -11.14 -6.43 19.21
N ALA A 269 -12.22 -5.70 18.95
CA ALA A 269 -12.89 -4.86 19.94
C ALA A 269 -13.55 -5.68 21.07
N GLU A 270 -14.21 -6.79 20.74
CA GLU A 270 -14.79 -7.73 21.70
C GLU A 270 -13.72 -8.30 22.64
N LEU A 271 -12.56 -8.71 22.10
CA LEU A 271 -11.43 -9.20 22.88
C LEU A 271 -10.80 -8.11 23.77
N LEU A 272 -10.67 -6.88 23.28
CA LEU A 272 -10.19 -5.76 24.09
C LEU A 272 -11.15 -5.42 25.24
N ALA A 273 -12.46 -5.41 24.96
CA ALA A 273 -13.49 -5.17 25.98
C ALA A 273 -13.56 -6.31 27.02
N ALA A 274 -13.48 -7.57 26.58
CA ALA A 274 -13.45 -8.74 27.46
C ALA A 274 -12.21 -8.77 28.37
N ALA A 275 -11.06 -8.32 27.86
CA ALA A 275 -9.83 -8.13 28.64
C ALA A 275 -9.86 -6.91 29.59
N GLY A 276 -10.97 -6.15 29.62
CA GLY A 276 -11.11 -4.92 30.41
C GLY A 276 -10.19 -3.79 29.97
N VAL A 277 -9.69 -3.80 28.73
CA VAL A 277 -8.83 -2.73 28.19
C VAL A 277 -9.69 -1.51 27.89
N LYS A 278 -9.24 -0.33 28.34
CA LYS A 278 -9.91 0.94 28.06
C LYS A 278 -9.42 1.48 26.71
N PHE A 279 -10.26 1.43 25.68
CA PHE A 279 -9.94 2.00 24.37
C PHE A 279 -11.05 2.89 23.83
N LEU A 280 -10.67 3.81 22.94
CA LEU A 280 -11.58 4.65 22.14
C LEU A 280 -11.26 4.52 20.65
N VAL A 281 -12.14 5.09 19.82
CA VAL A 281 -12.12 5.03 18.36
C VAL A 281 -12.31 6.45 17.80
N LEU A 282 -11.67 6.78 16.66
CA LEU A 282 -11.74 8.12 16.05
C LEU A 282 -13.03 8.39 15.25
N GLY A 283 -13.79 7.35 14.91
CA GLY A 283 -15.05 7.47 14.16
C GLY A 283 -14.91 8.27 12.87
N THR A 284 -15.66 9.36 12.75
CA THR A 284 -15.63 10.27 11.58
C THR A 284 -14.33 11.07 11.44
N GLY A 285 -13.50 11.17 12.48
CA GLY A 285 -12.18 11.83 12.41
C GLY A 285 -11.06 10.97 11.83
N GLU A 286 -11.29 9.68 11.60
CA GLU A 286 -10.27 8.78 11.02
C GLU A 286 -10.34 8.79 9.47
N THR A 287 -9.23 9.05 8.78
CA THR A 287 -9.15 8.91 7.31
C THR A 287 -8.37 7.64 6.91
N CYS A 288 -7.80 7.61 5.71
CA CYS A 288 -6.87 6.57 5.27
C CYS A 288 -5.45 6.99 5.66
N THR A 289 -4.59 6.05 6.03
CA THR A 289 -3.19 6.36 6.39
C THR A 289 -2.31 6.78 5.20
N GLY A 290 -2.90 7.09 4.04
CA GLY A 290 -2.19 7.37 2.80
C GLY A 290 -1.40 6.20 2.19
N ASP A 291 -1.30 5.02 2.84
CA ASP A 291 -0.48 3.89 2.34
C ASP A 291 -0.76 3.52 0.87
N PRO A 292 -2.02 3.37 0.39
CA PRO A 292 -2.25 3.06 -1.02
C PRO A 292 -1.69 4.14 -1.96
N ALA A 293 -1.86 5.43 -1.63
CA ALA A 293 -1.32 6.54 -2.42
C ALA A 293 0.22 6.55 -2.41
N ARG A 294 0.85 6.36 -1.23
CA ARG A 294 2.32 6.33 -1.11
C ARG A 294 2.92 5.16 -1.88
N ARG A 295 2.32 3.96 -1.83
CA ARG A 295 2.85 2.79 -2.57
C ARG A 295 2.63 2.86 -4.08
N SER A 296 1.67 3.64 -4.56
CA SER A 296 1.57 3.97 -5.99
C SER A 296 2.44 5.15 -6.40
N GLY A 297 3.09 5.86 -5.49
CA GLY A 297 3.94 7.03 -5.80
C GLY A 297 3.23 8.39 -5.74
N ASN A 298 1.94 8.44 -5.39
CA ASN A 298 1.23 9.71 -5.16
C ASN A 298 1.60 10.28 -3.79
N GLU A 299 2.82 10.83 -3.70
CA GLU A 299 3.38 11.35 -2.45
C GLU A 299 2.57 12.55 -1.93
N PHE A 300 2.13 13.48 -2.80
CA PHE A 300 1.32 14.64 -2.39
C PHE A 300 0.03 14.22 -1.67
N LEU A 301 -0.72 13.25 -2.23
CA LEU A 301 -1.93 12.72 -1.58
C LEU A 301 -1.62 11.91 -0.31
N PHE A 302 -0.46 11.28 -0.22
CA PHE A 302 0.03 10.71 1.04
C PHE A 302 0.28 11.81 2.09
N GLN A 303 1.02 12.87 1.75
CA GLN A 303 1.34 13.98 2.66
C GLN A 303 0.06 14.64 3.19
N GLN A 304 -0.87 14.99 2.31
CA GLN A 304 -2.16 15.58 2.69
C GLN A 304 -2.93 14.71 3.71
N LEU A 305 -3.06 13.40 3.45
CA LEU A 305 -3.76 12.48 4.35
C LEU A 305 -2.96 12.22 5.64
N ALA A 306 -1.64 12.09 5.56
CA ALA A 306 -0.79 11.78 6.70
C ALA A 306 -0.74 12.96 7.68
N THR A 307 -0.56 14.19 7.20
CA THR A 307 -0.61 15.41 8.02
C THR A 307 -1.95 15.56 8.72
N GLN A 308 -3.08 15.45 8.01
CA GLN A 308 -4.43 15.51 8.61
C GLN A 308 -4.63 14.47 9.72
N ASN A 309 -4.12 13.24 9.54
CA ASN A 309 -4.19 12.21 10.57
C ASN A 309 -3.21 12.46 11.74
N VAL A 310 -2.04 13.06 11.49
CA VAL A 310 -1.07 13.43 12.54
C VAL A 310 -1.58 14.60 13.37
N GLU A 311 -2.24 15.59 12.77
CA GLU A 311 -2.96 16.66 13.47
C GLU A 311 -4.06 16.09 14.38
N MET A 312 -4.95 15.26 13.82
CA MET A 312 -6.04 14.62 14.58
C MET A 312 -5.53 13.75 15.73
N LEU A 313 -4.46 12.96 15.50
CA LEU A 313 -3.86 12.12 16.55
C LEU A 313 -3.15 12.96 17.62
N ASN A 314 -2.52 14.08 17.26
CA ASN A 314 -1.90 14.99 18.22
C ASN A 314 -2.94 15.75 19.05
N GLU A 315 -4.11 16.11 18.49
CA GLU A 315 -5.24 16.67 19.25
C GLU A 315 -5.74 15.68 20.30
N VAL A 316 -6.00 14.44 19.88
CA VAL A 316 -6.52 13.37 20.76
C VAL A 316 -5.52 13.02 21.87
N PHE A 317 -4.22 13.09 21.58
CA PHE A 317 -3.13 12.88 22.54
C PHE A 317 -2.61 14.18 23.20
N ASP A 318 -3.37 15.28 23.18
CA ASP A 318 -3.00 16.47 23.96
C ASP A 318 -2.93 16.16 25.46
N GLY A 319 -1.92 16.73 26.13
CA GLY A 319 -1.57 16.42 27.51
C GLY A 319 -1.05 14.99 27.77
N VAL A 320 -0.99 14.10 26.77
CA VAL A 320 -0.51 12.71 26.93
C VAL A 320 0.99 12.61 26.66
N ASP A 321 1.73 12.03 27.61
CA ASP A 321 3.16 11.72 27.48
C ASP A 321 3.44 10.76 26.32
N LYS A 322 4.52 11.02 25.56
CA LYS A 322 4.87 10.30 24.31
C LYS A 322 4.86 8.77 24.42
N PRO A 323 5.39 8.12 25.49
CA PRO A 323 5.35 6.64 25.63
C PRO A 323 3.92 6.08 25.85
N ASP A 324 2.99 6.92 26.28
CA ASP A 324 1.60 6.54 26.59
C ASP A 324 0.61 6.88 25.46
N ARG A 325 1.09 7.53 24.37
CA ARG A 325 0.36 7.74 23.10
C ARG A 325 0.22 6.43 22.31
N LYS A 326 -0.57 5.50 22.84
CA LYS A 326 -0.62 4.11 22.35
C LYS A 326 -1.73 3.90 21.33
N ILE A 327 -1.38 3.36 20.18
CA ILE A 327 -2.30 3.07 19.08
C ILE A 327 -2.32 1.56 18.80
N ILE A 328 -3.50 0.95 18.73
CA ILE A 328 -3.69 -0.43 18.25
C ILE A 328 -4.11 -0.38 16.79
N ALA A 329 -3.42 -1.09 15.91
CA ALA A 329 -3.81 -1.23 14.50
C ALA A 329 -4.19 -2.69 14.16
N SER A 330 -5.36 -2.88 13.57
CA SER A 330 -5.83 -4.19 13.04
C SER A 330 -5.17 -4.58 11.70
N CYS A 331 -4.61 -3.60 10.99
CA CYS A 331 -4.02 -3.76 9.66
C CYS A 331 -2.51 -3.49 9.66
N PRO A 332 -1.66 -4.43 9.20
CA PRO A 332 -0.21 -4.24 9.07
C PRO A 332 0.22 -3.06 8.19
N HIS A 333 -0.59 -2.65 7.21
CA HIS A 333 -0.30 -1.47 6.38
C HIS A 333 -0.40 -0.19 7.22
N CYS A 334 -1.52 -0.02 7.93
CA CYS A 334 -1.73 1.13 8.82
C CYS A 334 -0.73 1.11 9.98
N PHE A 335 -0.45 -0.07 10.56
CA PHE A 335 0.61 -0.26 11.55
C PHE A 335 1.97 0.23 11.03
N ASN A 336 2.40 -0.19 9.82
CA ASN A 336 3.68 0.21 9.25
C ASN A 336 3.76 1.73 9.03
N THR A 337 2.75 2.33 8.41
CA THR A 337 2.78 3.75 8.07
C THR A 337 2.70 4.65 9.31
N ILE A 338 1.82 4.35 10.27
CA ILE A 338 1.73 5.15 11.51
C ILE A 338 2.99 4.97 12.39
N SER A 339 3.58 3.76 12.44
CA SER A 339 4.74 3.50 13.31
C SER A 339 6.09 3.93 12.75
N ARG A 340 6.24 4.03 11.42
CA ARG A 340 7.54 4.28 10.78
C ARG A 340 7.58 5.50 9.88
N GLU A 341 6.47 5.86 9.25
CA GLU A 341 6.45 6.90 8.22
C GLU A 341 5.86 8.21 8.74
N TYR A 342 4.84 8.19 9.59
CA TYR A 342 4.34 9.39 10.27
C TYR A 342 5.39 10.11 11.16
N PRO A 343 6.42 9.45 11.74
CA PRO A 343 7.55 10.14 12.37
C PRO A 343 8.31 11.12 11.45
N GLN A 344 8.21 10.99 10.12
CA GLN A 344 8.72 11.99 9.16
C GLN A 344 7.97 13.32 9.25
N LEU A 345 6.76 13.30 9.84
CA LEU A 345 5.89 14.45 10.08
C LEU A 345 5.87 14.85 11.57
N GLY A 346 6.93 14.51 12.31
CA GLY A 346 7.06 14.83 13.75
C GLY A 346 6.17 14.00 14.68
N SER A 347 5.54 12.92 14.21
CA SER A 347 4.67 12.10 15.04
C SER A 347 5.44 11.15 15.98
N GLU A 348 5.05 11.05 17.24
CA GLU A 348 5.66 10.16 18.23
C GLU A 348 4.59 9.32 18.94
N TYR A 349 4.27 8.15 18.37
CA TYR A 349 3.23 7.24 18.86
C TYR A 349 3.76 5.83 19.13
N THR A 350 3.30 5.20 20.21
CA THR A 350 3.58 3.79 20.50
C THR A 350 2.53 2.91 19.81
N VAL A 351 2.75 2.65 18.52
CA VAL A 351 1.83 1.80 17.72
C VAL A 351 2.14 0.32 17.95
N LEU A 352 1.09 -0.48 18.18
CA LEU A 352 1.15 -1.93 18.28
C LEU A 352 0.18 -2.55 17.29
N HIS A 353 0.59 -3.64 16.64
CA HIS A 353 -0.33 -4.46 15.89
C HIS A 353 -1.24 -5.26 16.83
N HIS A 354 -2.50 -5.45 16.47
CA HIS A 354 -3.47 -6.15 17.33
C HIS A 354 -3.00 -7.55 17.78
N SER A 355 -2.24 -8.27 16.95
CA SER A 355 -1.62 -9.56 17.32
C SER A 355 -0.67 -9.47 18.52
N GLN A 356 0.07 -8.36 18.67
CA GLN A 356 0.98 -8.15 19.79
C GLN A 356 0.22 -7.86 21.08
N VAL A 357 -0.86 -7.07 20.99
CA VAL A 357 -1.72 -6.73 22.13
C VAL A 357 -2.47 -7.97 22.62
N LEU A 358 -3.16 -8.68 21.73
CA LEU A 358 -3.89 -9.91 22.10
C LEU A 358 -2.96 -10.97 22.69
N ASN A 359 -1.76 -11.17 22.13
CA ASN A 359 -0.76 -12.06 22.70
C ASN A 359 -0.32 -11.64 24.11
N ARG A 360 -0.11 -10.34 24.34
CA ARG A 360 0.20 -9.80 25.67
C ARG A 360 -0.95 -10.04 26.66
N LEU A 361 -2.20 -9.87 26.23
CA LEU A 361 -3.39 -10.07 27.08
C LEU A 361 -3.60 -11.54 27.49
N ILE A 362 -3.25 -12.51 26.64
CA ILE A 362 -3.21 -13.94 27.04
C ILE A 362 -2.08 -14.19 28.03
N ARG A 363 -0.87 -13.69 27.76
CA ARG A 363 0.30 -13.84 28.65
C ARG A 363 0.05 -13.23 30.05
N ASP A 364 -0.70 -12.13 30.11
CA ASP A 364 -1.16 -11.49 31.35
C ASP A 364 -2.45 -12.11 31.96
N LYS A 365 -2.98 -13.19 31.36
CA LYS A 365 -4.20 -13.91 31.77
C LYS A 365 -5.47 -13.04 31.81
N LYS A 366 -5.49 -11.92 31.09
CA LYS A 366 -6.70 -11.11 30.84
C LYS A 366 -7.62 -11.75 29.80
N LEU A 367 -7.05 -12.55 28.90
CA LEU A 367 -7.78 -13.44 27.98
C LEU A 367 -7.38 -14.88 28.28
N ILE A 368 -8.35 -15.76 28.51
CA ILE A 368 -8.11 -17.17 28.84
C ILE A 368 -8.92 -18.02 27.85
N PRO A 369 -8.28 -18.55 26.80
CA PRO A 369 -8.86 -19.61 25.98
C PRO A 369 -9.20 -20.84 26.84
N VAL A 370 -10.43 -21.32 26.71
CA VAL A 370 -10.93 -22.52 27.42
C VAL A 370 -11.68 -23.48 26.50
N THR A 371 -12.05 -23.04 25.29
CA THR A 371 -12.71 -23.83 24.26
C THR A 371 -11.69 -24.16 23.16
N PRO A 372 -11.03 -25.34 23.19
CA PRO A 372 -9.97 -25.66 22.23
C PRO A 372 -10.57 -25.88 20.83
N MET A 373 -10.20 -25.03 19.86
CA MET A 373 -10.80 -25.05 18.53
C MET A 373 -10.62 -26.37 17.77
N SER A 374 -9.59 -27.17 18.11
CA SER A 374 -9.41 -28.55 17.62
C SER A 374 -9.40 -28.66 16.08
N ARG A 375 -8.74 -27.70 15.42
CA ARG A 375 -8.61 -27.58 13.96
C ARG A 375 -7.14 -27.49 13.55
N ASP A 376 -6.83 -27.98 12.36
CA ASP A 376 -5.58 -27.68 11.67
C ASP A 376 -5.66 -26.30 11.02
N VAL A 377 -4.73 -25.43 11.41
CA VAL A 377 -4.65 -24.02 11.02
C VAL A 377 -3.33 -23.78 10.34
N THR A 378 -3.33 -23.18 9.14
CA THR A 378 -2.10 -22.70 8.49
C THR A 378 -2.04 -21.17 8.48
N TYR A 379 -0.86 -20.58 8.66
CA TYR A 379 -0.70 -19.13 8.81
C TYR A 379 -0.01 -18.46 7.62
N HIS A 380 -0.65 -17.45 7.03
CA HIS A 380 0.01 -16.53 6.10
C HIS A 380 0.56 -15.32 6.86
N ASP A 381 1.90 -15.22 6.95
CA ASP A 381 2.59 -14.02 7.42
C ASP A 381 2.37 -12.82 6.47
N PRO A 382 1.68 -11.75 6.91
CA PRO A 382 1.54 -10.53 6.13
C PRO A 382 2.89 -9.83 5.98
N CYS A 383 3.26 -9.44 4.76
CA CYS A 383 4.60 -8.89 4.49
C CYS A 383 4.95 -7.63 5.32
N PHE A 384 3.99 -6.72 5.55
CA PHE A 384 4.21 -5.54 6.41
C PHE A 384 4.31 -5.86 7.90
N LEU A 385 3.73 -6.98 8.37
CA LEU A 385 3.82 -7.39 9.78
C LEU A 385 5.13 -8.15 10.04
N GLY A 386 5.38 -9.19 9.23
CA GLY A 386 6.55 -10.04 9.33
C GLY A 386 7.79 -9.39 8.73
N ARG A 387 7.87 -9.26 7.42
CA ARG A 387 9.12 -8.88 6.75
C ARG A 387 9.56 -7.45 7.04
N HIS A 388 8.66 -6.46 6.98
CA HIS A 388 9.00 -5.08 7.34
C HIS A 388 9.19 -4.92 8.87
N ASN A 389 8.20 -5.32 9.67
CA ASN A 389 8.16 -5.04 11.12
C ASN A 389 8.70 -6.13 12.07
N LYS A 390 9.17 -7.27 11.54
CA LYS A 390 9.75 -8.42 12.26
C LYS A 390 8.85 -9.05 13.33
N VAL A 391 7.52 -8.86 13.23
CA VAL A 391 6.53 -9.46 14.13
C VAL A 391 6.08 -10.82 13.59
N TYR A 392 6.67 -11.91 14.11
CA TYR A 392 6.41 -13.28 13.62
C TYR A 392 5.75 -14.22 14.65
N GLU A 393 6.12 -14.16 15.93
CA GLU A 393 5.59 -15.09 16.95
C GLU A 393 4.18 -14.76 17.47
N PRO A 394 3.79 -13.49 17.74
CA PRO A 394 2.50 -13.21 18.35
C PRO A 394 1.29 -13.80 17.60
N PRO A 395 1.19 -13.75 16.25
CA PRO A 395 0.11 -14.44 15.52
C PRO A 395 0.09 -15.97 15.71
N ARG A 396 1.26 -16.60 15.84
CA ARG A 396 1.42 -18.06 15.98
C ARG A 396 1.04 -18.52 17.37
N GLU A 397 1.56 -17.83 18.39
CA GLU A 397 1.21 -18.06 19.78
C GLU A 397 -0.30 -17.91 20.02
N LEU A 398 -0.96 -16.98 19.32
CA LEU A 398 -2.42 -16.84 19.36
C LEU A 398 -3.17 -18.05 18.80
N VAL A 399 -2.74 -18.60 17.65
CA VAL A 399 -3.32 -19.83 17.08
C VAL A 399 -3.14 -21.02 18.04
N THR A 400 -1.94 -21.20 18.59
CA THR A 400 -1.67 -22.29 19.54
C THR A 400 -2.43 -22.10 20.86
N ALA A 401 -2.51 -20.88 21.40
CA ALA A 401 -3.28 -20.60 22.62
C ALA A 401 -4.78 -20.86 22.44
N SER A 402 -5.31 -20.68 21.23
CA SER A 402 -6.72 -20.98 20.87
C SER A 402 -7.02 -22.49 20.74
N GLY A 403 -6.04 -23.36 21.00
CA GLY A 403 -6.16 -24.81 20.80
C GLY A 403 -6.18 -25.24 19.33
N GLY A 404 -5.62 -24.42 18.43
CA GLY A 404 -5.40 -24.77 17.02
C GLY A 404 -4.05 -25.46 16.79
N ASN A 405 -4.03 -26.48 15.94
CA ASN A 405 -2.80 -27.14 15.50
C ASN A 405 -2.17 -26.36 14.35
N LEU A 406 -1.00 -25.75 14.56
CA LEU A 406 -0.36 -24.86 13.58
C LEU A 406 0.47 -25.67 12.56
N VAL A 407 -0.01 -25.71 11.31
CA VAL A 407 0.69 -26.34 10.18
C VAL A 407 1.26 -25.26 9.25
N GLU A 408 2.57 -25.02 9.33
CA GLU A 408 3.24 -23.99 8.52
C GLU A 408 3.27 -24.31 7.02
N MET A 409 3.02 -23.31 6.19
CA MET A 409 3.35 -23.38 4.76
C MET A 409 4.89 -23.43 4.56
N PRO A 410 5.41 -24.08 3.50
CA PRO A 410 6.86 -24.23 3.27
C PRO A 410 7.61 -22.89 3.19
N ARG A 411 6.96 -21.86 2.62
CA ARG A 411 7.37 -20.45 2.66
C ARG A 411 6.62 -19.73 3.78
N ASN A 412 7.30 -19.42 4.87
CA ASN A 412 6.76 -18.69 6.03
C ASN A 412 7.78 -17.67 6.55
N ARG A 413 7.35 -16.82 7.50
CA ARG A 413 8.18 -15.82 8.19
C ARG A 413 8.86 -14.86 7.20
N ASP A 414 10.17 -14.64 7.32
CA ASP A 414 10.98 -13.81 6.41
C ASP A 414 10.91 -14.28 4.95
N ARG A 415 10.65 -15.57 4.72
CA ARG A 415 10.51 -16.22 3.41
C ARG A 415 9.05 -16.35 2.95
N SER A 416 8.07 -15.76 3.65
CA SER A 416 6.65 -15.83 3.29
C SER A 416 6.38 -15.29 1.88
N PHE A 417 5.58 -16.01 1.09
CA PHE A 417 5.19 -15.58 -0.25
C PHE A 417 4.02 -14.58 -0.17
N CYS A 418 3.97 -13.61 -1.08
CA CYS A 418 3.02 -12.50 -1.00
C CYS A 418 1.57 -12.93 -1.30
N CYS A 419 0.60 -12.20 -0.76
CA CYS A 419 -0.83 -12.34 -1.09
C CYS A 419 -1.27 -11.53 -2.33
N GLY A 420 -0.39 -10.73 -2.95
CA GLY A 420 -0.69 -9.89 -4.12
C GLY A 420 -1.02 -8.43 -3.80
N ALA A 421 -1.89 -8.14 -2.82
CA ALA A 421 -2.49 -6.80 -2.58
C ALA A 421 -1.54 -5.60 -2.34
N GLY A 422 -0.29 -5.82 -1.90
CA GLY A 422 0.63 -4.73 -1.59
C GLY A 422 1.04 -3.90 -2.81
N GLY A 423 1.65 -2.73 -2.61
CA GLY A 423 2.11 -1.92 -3.76
C GLY A 423 0.97 -1.29 -4.55
N ALA A 424 -0.16 -1.01 -3.89
CA ALA A 424 -1.45 -0.62 -4.47
C ALA A 424 -2.11 -1.66 -5.41
N ARG A 425 -1.57 -2.87 -5.55
CA ARG A 425 -2.13 -3.97 -6.39
C ARG A 425 -3.52 -4.47 -5.96
N MET A 426 -4.01 -4.11 -4.78
CA MET A 426 -5.43 -4.30 -4.41
C MET A 426 -6.40 -3.43 -5.24
N TRP A 427 -5.90 -2.40 -5.93
CA TRP A 427 -6.67 -1.40 -6.66
C TRP A 427 -6.35 -1.36 -8.17
N MET A 428 -5.69 -2.42 -8.67
CA MET A 428 -5.30 -2.61 -10.07
C MET A 428 -5.55 -4.07 -10.43
N GLU A 429 -6.10 -4.36 -11.60
CA GLU A 429 -6.36 -5.76 -11.98
C GLU A 429 -5.07 -6.50 -12.37
N GLU A 430 -5.13 -7.83 -12.46
CA GLU A 430 -3.98 -8.69 -12.75
C GLU A 430 -4.12 -9.35 -14.13
N HIS A 431 -3.62 -8.65 -15.16
CA HIS A 431 -3.71 -9.08 -16.56
C HIS A 431 -2.50 -9.91 -17.05
N ILE A 432 -1.35 -9.80 -16.36
CA ILE A 432 -0.10 -10.44 -16.77
C ILE A 432 0.23 -11.63 -15.87
N GLY A 433 0.44 -12.80 -16.50
CA GLY A 433 0.78 -14.05 -15.82
C GLY A 433 -0.33 -14.62 -14.92
N LYS A 434 0.04 -15.47 -13.96
CA LYS A 434 -0.87 -16.05 -12.95
C LYS A 434 -1.14 -15.03 -11.83
N ARG A 435 -2.31 -15.08 -11.18
CA ARG A 435 -2.60 -14.21 -10.03
C ARG A 435 -1.72 -14.59 -8.82
N VAL A 436 -1.04 -13.63 -8.19
CA VAL A 436 -0.13 -13.87 -7.03
C VAL A 436 -0.80 -14.57 -5.86
N ASN A 437 -2.09 -14.31 -5.61
CA ASN A 437 -2.84 -14.98 -4.54
C ASN A 437 -3.08 -16.48 -4.82
N HIS A 438 -3.23 -16.90 -6.08
CA HIS A 438 -3.44 -18.31 -6.44
C HIS A 438 -2.25 -19.17 -6.01
N ASP A 439 -1.02 -18.74 -6.30
CA ASP A 439 0.20 -19.43 -5.84
C ASP A 439 0.24 -19.58 -4.30
N ARG A 440 -0.17 -18.54 -3.56
CA ARG A 440 -0.17 -18.60 -2.10
C ARG A 440 -1.27 -19.49 -1.53
N VAL A 441 -2.43 -19.54 -2.20
CA VAL A 441 -3.54 -20.41 -1.82
C VAL A 441 -3.26 -21.87 -2.16
N ASP A 442 -2.62 -22.14 -3.31
CA ASP A 442 -2.13 -23.47 -3.66
C ASP A 442 -1.18 -24.02 -2.57
N GLU A 443 -0.25 -23.20 -2.07
CA GLU A 443 0.59 -23.55 -0.90
C GLU A 443 -0.22 -23.81 0.38
N ALA A 444 -1.24 -22.97 0.66
CA ALA A 444 -2.04 -23.08 1.87
C ALA A 444 -2.89 -24.35 1.88
N LEU A 445 -3.53 -24.68 0.75
CA LEU A 445 -4.32 -25.90 0.56
C LEU A 445 -3.46 -27.15 0.65
N ALA A 446 -2.23 -27.11 0.12
CA ALA A 446 -1.26 -28.19 0.20
C ALA A 446 -0.79 -28.53 1.63
N THR A 447 -1.00 -27.65 2.62
CA THR A 447 -0.74 -27.98 4.04
C THR A 447 -1.73 -28.98 4.64
N GLY A 448 -2.89 -29.16 4.01
CA GLY A 448 -3.98 -29.98 4.56
C GLY A 448 -4.83 -29.29 5.64
N ALA A 449 -4.49 -28.07 6.07
CA ALA A 449 -5.23 -27.30 7.08
C ALA A 449 -6.67 -26.92 6.65
N THR A 450 -7.60 -26.86 7.60
CA THR A 450 -9.01 -26.50 7.36
C THR A 450 -9.30 -25.01 7.61
N THR A 451 -8.42 -24.29 8.30
CA THR A 451 -8.50 -22.83 8.42
C THR A 451 -7.18 -22.18 7.95
N ILE A 452 -7.29 -21.23 7.03
CA ILE A 452 -6.18 -20.36 6.62
C ILE A 452 -6.26 -19.08 7.47
N ALA A 453 -5.36 -18.99 8.45
CA ALA A 453 -5.22 -17.83 9.32
C ALA A 453 -4.37 -16.74 8.67
N THR A 454 -4.77 -15.50 8.88
CA THR A 454 -3.97 -14.30 8.58
C THR A 454 -4.09 -13.30 9.73
N ALA A 455 -3.35 -12.19 9.63
CA ALA A 455 -3.39 -11.08 10.58
C ALA A 455 -3.37 -9.74 9.82
N CYS A 456 -4.15 -9.65 8.73
CA CYS A 456 -4.21 -8.51 7.83
C CYS A 456 -5.50 -8.51 6.99
N PRO A 457 -6.28 -7.42 6.99
CA PRO A 457 -7.47 -7.28 6.14
C PRO A 457 -7.20 -7.48 4.64
N PHE A 458 -6.16 -6.86 4.07
CA PHE A 458 -5.85 -6.99 2.64
C PHE A 458 -5.44 -8.42 2.28
N CYS A 459 -4.61 -9.08 3.11
CA CYS A 459 -4.28 -10.49 2.92
C CYS A 459 -5.52 -11.38 3.03
N ARG A 460 -6.46 -11.06 3.93
CA ARG A 460 -7.72 -11.81 4.08
C ARG A 460 -8.55 -11.76 2.80
N VAL A 461 -8.75 -10.57 2.23
CA VAL A 461 -9.48 -10.41 0.96
C VAL A 461 -8.82 -11.24 -0.15
N MET A 462 -7.54 -11.01 -0.41
CA MET A 462 -6.83 -11.71 -1.50
C MET A 462 -6.79 -13.23 -1.34
N ILE A 463 -6.64 -13.73 -0.10
CA ILE A 463 -6.59 -15.17 0.19
C ILE A 463 -8.00 -15.78 0.16
N SER A 464 -9.05 -15.05 0.54
CA SER A 464 -10.43 -15.49 0.31
C SER A 464 -10.74 -15.56 -1.18
N ASP A 465 -10.47 -14.51 -1.96
CA ASP A 465 -10.75 -14.50 -3.40
C ASP A 465 -9.91 -15.57 -4.14
N GLY A 466 -8.67 -15.76 -3.71
CA GLY A 466 -7.82 -16.85 -4.21
C GLY A 466 -8.29 -18.24 -3.77
N LEU A 467 -8.97 -18.37 -2.64
CA LEU A 467 -9.58 -19.63 -2.20
C LEU A 467 -10.84 -19.92 -3.01
N ASP A 468 -11.71 -18.93 -3.19
CA ASP A 468 -12.90 -19.00 -4.02
C ASP A 468 -12.52 -19.40 -5.48
N ASP A 469 -11.43 -18.86 -6.04
CA ASP A 469 -10.88 -19.20 -7.36
C ASP A 469 -10.22 -20.60 -7.47
N ARG A 470 -9.85 -21.25 -6.35
CA ARG A 470 -8.96 -22.45 -6.36
C ARG A 470 -9.48 -23.67 -5.61
N ILE A 471 -10.52 -23.52 -4.77
CA ILE A 471 -11.03 -24.59 -3.90
C ILE A 471 -11.49 -25.83 -4.69
N GLU A 472 -12.26 -25.65 -5.77
CA GLU A 472 -12.76 -26.75 -6.61
C GLU A 472 -11.60 -27.55 -7.25
N ALA A 473 -10.64 -26.85 -7.85
CA ALA A 473 -9.48 -27.46 -8.51
C ALA A 473 -8.55 -28.22 -7.53
N SER A 474 -8.62 -27.89 -6.23
CA SER A 474 -7.85 -28.59 -5.19
C SER A 474 -8.51 -29.86 -4.64
N GLY A 475 -9.78 -30.12 -4.98
CA GLY A 475 -10.57 -31.22 -4.42
C GLY A 475 -10.86 -31.11 -2.92
N ARG A 476 -10.57 -29.96 -2.31
CA ARG A 476 -10.81 -29.68 -0.88
C ARG A 476 -12.21 -29.08 -0.67
N THR A 477 -12.77 -29.27 0.50
CA THR A 477 -14.03 -28.63 0.94
C THR A 477 -13.91 -28.16 2.38
N GLY A 478 -14.80 -27.24 2.81
CA GLY A 478 -14.87 -26.77 4.19
C GLY A 478 -13.68 -25.93 4.68
N VAL A 479 -12.79 -25.49 3.78
CA VAL A 479 -11.67 -24.60 4.13
C VAL A 479 -12.18 -23.18 4.32
N ASP A 480 -11.82 -22.50 5.42
CA ASP A 480 -12.19 -21.10 5.67
C ASP A 480 -10.99 -20.15 5.89
N VAL A 481 -11.18 -18.85 5.60
CA VAL A 481 -10.15 -17.82 5.80
C VAL A 481 -10.54 -16.90 6.96
N ARG A 482 -9.77 -16.99 8.05
CA ARG A 482 -10.01 -16.22 9.29
C ARG A 482 -8.84 -15.31 9.60
N ASP A 483 -9.14 -14.24 10.32
CA ASP A 483 -8.11 -13.50 11.02
C ASP A 483 -7.91 -14.12 12.41
N ILE A 484 -6.67 -14.12 12.91
CA ILE A 484 -6.28 -14.57 14.26
C ILE A 484 -7.17 -14.00 15.38
N ALA A 485 -7.75 -12.81 15.22
CA ALA A 485 -8.67 -12.24 16.21
C ALA A 485 -9.99 -13.03 16.32
N GLN A 486 -10.52 -13.57 15.22
CA GLN A 486 -11.71 -14.43 15.26
C GLN A 486 -11.37 -15.80 15.83
N ILE A 487 -10.21 -16.37 15.44
CA ILE A 487 -9.69 -17.64 15.98
C ILE A 487 -9.55 -17.55 17.51
N LEU A 488 -9.01 -16.44 18.03
CA LEU A 488 -8.94 -16.25 19.48
C LEU A 488 -10.34 -16.11 20.11
N LEU A 489 -11.22 -15.29 19.54
CA LEU A 489 -12.58 -15.08 20.06
C LEU A 489 -13.39 -16.38 20.12
N ASP A 490 -13.31 -17.21 19.09
CA ASP A 490 -13.96 -18.53 19.00
C ASP A 490 -13.52 -19.50 20.12
N SER A 491 -12.38 -19.23 20.78
CA SER A 491 -11.80 -20.09 21.83
C SER A 491 -12.06 -19.64 23.27
N LEU A 492 -12.67 -18.46 23.46
CA LEU A 492 -13.00 -17.93 24.80
C LEU A 492 -14.40 -18.36 25.27
N ASP A 493 -14.54 -18.49 26.59
CA ASP A 493 -15.86 -18.44 27.23
C ASP A 493 -16.14 -17.01 27.70
N LEU A 494 -17.15 -16.38 27.10
CA LEU A 494 -17.59 -15.02 27.43
C LEU A 494 -18.76 -15.00 28.42
N SER A 495 -19.27 -16.15 28.87
CA SER A 495 -20.47 -16.23 29.72
C SER A 495 -20.29 -15.55 31.09
N GLY A 496 -19.07 -15.50 31.61
CA GLY A 496 -18.69 -14.77 32.83
C GLY A 496 -18.21 -13.32 32.59
N VAL A 497 -18.17 -12.84 31.35
CA VAL A 497 -17.58 -11.54 30.99
C VAL A 497 -18.65 -10.45 31.00
N THR A 498 -18.57 -9.53 31.97
CA THR A 498 -19.43 -8.33 31.99
C THR A 498 -18.88 -7.28 31.02
N LEU A 499 -19.38 -7.28 29.79
CA LEU A 499 -19.12 -6.22 28.81
C LEU A 499 -19.78 -4.88 29.23
N PRO A 500 -19.29 -3.71 28.74
CA PRO A 500 -19.96 -2.43 28.96
C PRO A 500 -21.40 -2.44 28.45
N ALA A 501 -22.33 -1.83 29.19
CA ALA A 501 -23.71 -1.75 28.74
C ALA A 501 -23.85 -0.78 27.56
N LYS A 502 -24.67 -1.13 26.56
CA LYS A 502 -24.94 -0.25 25.41
C LYS A 502 -25.68 1.02 25.87
N GLY A 503 -25.27 2.18 25.38
CA GLY A 503 -25.70 3.50 25.85
C GLY A 503 -24.98 4.04 27.11
N THR A 504 -23.82 3.50 27.50
CA THR A 504 -23.05 3.94 28.69
C THR A 504 -21.60 4.39 28.42
N ALA A 505 -21.10 4.36 27.18
CA ALA A 505 -19.73 4.75 26.81
C ALA A 505 -19.27 6.07 27.44
N ALA A 506 -19.99 7.18 27.18
CA ALA A 506 -19.65 8.51 27.68
C ALA A 506 -19.66 8.59 29.22
N GLU A 507 -20.65 7.99 29.90
CA GLU A 507 -20.74 8.00 31.37
C GLU A 507 -19.61 7.16 32.00
N ALA A 508 -19.27 6.01 31.39
CA ALA A 508 -18.17 5.17 31.81
C ALA A 508 -16.81 5.87 31.62
N ALA A 509 -16.63 6.63 30.54
CA ALA A 509 -15.44 7.45 30.31
C ALA A 509 -15.33 8.62 31.31
N ALA A 510 -16.40 9.39 31.50
CA ALA A 510 -16.44 10.50 32.46
C ALA A 510 -16.17 10.06 33.92
N LYS A 511 -16.50 8.81 34.28
CA LYS A 511 -16.16 8.19 35.57
C LYS A 511 -14.70 7.72 35.67
N ARG A 512 -13.99 7.54 34.55
CA ARG A 512 -12.59 7.09 34.47
C ARG A 512 -11.61 8.25 34.35
N ALA A 513 -12.02 9.35 33.72
CA ALA A 513 -11.22 10.56 33.62
C ALA A 513 -10.81 11.05 35.02
N PRO A 514 -9.55 11.46 35.23
CA PRO A 514 -9.15 12.02 36.51
C PRO A 514 -9.96 13.30 36.77
N LYS A 515 -10.44 13.47 38.00
CA LYS A 515 -11.02 14.75 38.42
C LYS A 515 -9.92 15.80 38.39
N LYS A 516 -9.87 16.59 37.30
CA LYS A 516 -9.08 17.81 37.22
C LYS A 516 -9.54 18.72 38.36
N GLU A 517 -8.73 18.81 39.42
CA GLU A 517 -8.93 19.83 40.45
C GLU A 517 -8.86 21.20 39.76
N ALA A 518 -9.85 22.06 40.03
CA ALA A 518 -9.85 23.40 39.48
C ALA A 518 -8.55 24.11 39.89
N PRO A 519 -7.84 24.81 38.99
CA PRO A 519 -6.59 25.48 39.33
C PRO A 519 -6.76 26.32 40.58
N ALA A 520 -6.01 26.00 41.64
CA ALA A 520 -6.15 26.64 42.93
C ALA A 520 -5.96 28.15 42.74
N ALA A 521 -7.01 28.94 43.02
CA ALA A 521 -6.99 30.38 42.83
C ALA A 521 -5.77 30.97 43.56
N PRO A 522 -4.92 31.76 42.88
CA PRO A 522 -3.60 32.11 43.40
C PRO A 522 -3.73 32.82 44.75
N ALA A 523 -3.20 32.16 45.79
CA ALA A 523 -3.32 32.64 47.16
C ALA A 523 -2.64 34.00 47.30
N ALA A 524 -3.43 35.03 47.60
CA ALA A 524 -2.96 36.41 47.65
C ALA A 524 -2.01 36.65 48.83
N THR A 525 -0.70 36.53 48.60
CA THR A 525 0.33 36.99 49.54
C THR A 525 0.29 38.53 49.62
N ALA A 526 0.01 39.05 50.80
CA ALA A 526 -0.28 40.47 51.01
C ALA A 526 0.94 41.28 51.45
N THR A 527 1.13 42.46 50.83
CA THR A 527 1.80 43.67 51.36
C THR A 527 3.32 43.57 51.65
N ALA A 528 4.16 44.60 51.47
CA ALA A 528 4.06 45.98 50.97
C ALA A 528 5.41 46.32 50.23
N THR A 529 5.68 47.46 49.57
CA THR A 529 5.20 48.85 49.70
C THR A 529 5.13 49.61 48.36
N VAL A 530 3.94 50.12 47.99
CA VAL A 530 3.56 51.56 47.99
C VAL A 530 4.74 52.56 47.89
N GLU A 531 4.82 53.54 46.99
CA GLU A 531 3.89 54.22 46.05
C GLU A 531 4.65 54.57 44.72
N LYS A 532 4.26 55.40 43.72
CA LYS A 532 3.18 56.41 43.54
C LYS A 532 2.71 56.48 42.07
N LYS A 533 1.69 57.33 41.81
CA LYS A 533 1.06 57.70 40.52
C LYS A 533 1.38 59.17 40.17
N PRO A 534 1.09 59.75 38.96
CA PRO A 534 -0.26 59.94 38.36
C PRO A 534 -0.40 59.31 36.94
N ALA A 535 -1.54 58.81 36.42
CA ALA A 535 -2.90 59.39 36.19
C ALA A 535 -3.00 60.11 34.81
N GLU A 536 -4.03 60.00 33.95
CA GLU A 536 -5.36 59.30 33.84
C GLU A 536 -5.61 58.98 32.33
N ALA A 537 -6.38 57.98 31.84
CA ALA A 537 -7.77 57.52 32.06
C ALA A 537 -8.87 58.49 31.53
N PRO A 538 -10.13 58.05 31.24
CA PRO A 538 -10.77 56.72 31.25
C PRO A 538 -11.11 56.25 29.79
N ALA A 539 -12.16 55.51 29.35
CA ALA A 539 -13.39 54.91 29.92
C ALA A 539 -14.00 53.80 29.01
N ALA A 540 -14.93 52.99 29.57
CA ALA A 540 -16.04 52.20 28.96
C ALA A 540 -15.73 51.13 27.86
N GLU A 541 -16.18 49.86 27.93
CA GLU A 541 -17.55 49.28 28.08
C GLU A 541 -18.45 49.40 26.84
N ALA A 542 -19.17 48.36 26.35
CA ALA A 542 -19.22 46.93 26.71
C ALA A 542 -19.97 46.05 25.65
N LYS A 543 -20.11 44.75 25.94
CA LYS A 543 -21.18 43.79 25.53
C LYS A 543 -21.13 43.01 24.19
N THR A 544 -20.94 41.70 24.37
CA THR A 544 -21.75 40.55 23.86
C THR A 544 -21.73 40.06 22.39
N ALA A 545 -21.76 38.72 22.31
CA ALA A 545 -22.34 37.83 21.28
C ALA A 545 -21.47 37.42 20.06
N ALA A 546 -21.49 36.11 19.82
CA ALA A 546 -21.04 35.40 18.62
C ALA A 546 -22.27 35.08 17.73
N PRO A 547 -22.16 34.37 16.58
CA PRO A 547 -20.97 33.89 15.87
C PRO A 547 -20.91 34.38 14.40
N VAL A 548 -19.86 33.99 13.66
CA VAL A 548 -19.82 34.15 12.19
C VAL A 548 -19.23 32.93 11.49
N LYS A 549 -19.58 32.76 10.21
CA LYS A 549 -19.51 31.49 9.48
C LYS A 549 -18.98 31.69 8.05
N GLY A 550 -17.76 31.20 7.79
CA GLY A 550 -17.27 30.78 6.48
C GLY A 550 -16.71 31.83 5.51
N LEU A 551 -15.71 31.36 4.73
CA LEU A 551 -15.20 31.84 3.43
C LEU A 551 -14.63 33.26 3.31
N GLY A 552 -13.54 33.37 2.53
CA GLY A 552 -13.22 34.59 1.77
C GLY A 552 -11.73 34.85 1.50
N MET A 553 -11.20 34.34 0.38
CA MET A 553 -9.95 34.88 -0.19
C MET A 553 -10.24 36.21 -0.91
N ALA A 554 -9.44 37.27 -0.66
CA ALA A 554 -9.21 38.35 -1.64
C ALA A 554 -8.11 39.34 -1.24
N GLY A 555 -7.27 39.74 -2.21
CA GLY A 555 -6.83 41.13 -2.43
C GLY A 555 -6.00 41.84 -1.34
N GLY A 556 -4.67 41.78 -1.45
CA GLY A 556 -3.77 42.62 -0.63
C GLY A 556 -3.66 44.08 -1.10
N ALA A 557 -3.09 44.95 -0.25
CA ALA A 557 -2.81 46.35 -0.60
C ALA A 557 -1.55 46.95 0.09
N LYS A 558 -0.67 47.53 -0.73
CA LYS A 558 0.27 48.65 -0.46
C LYS A 558 1.18 48.62 0.78
N ARG A 559 2.49 48.48 0.50
CA ARG A 559 3.59 49.13 1.25
C ARG A 559 3.34 50.65 1.40
N PRO A 560 3.79 51.25 2.50
CA PRO A 560 4.54 52.51 2.48
C PRO A 560 6.04 52.25 2.70
N GLY A 561 6.91 53.14 2.21
CA GLY A 561 8.35 53.04 2.41
C GLY A 561 8.98 54.41 2.69
N ALA A 562 10.12 54.42 3.38
CA ALA A 562 10.90 55.62 3.68
C ALA A 562 12.40 55.39 3.36
N LYS A 563 13.12 56.46 3.04
CA LYS A 563 14.50 56.40 2.49
C LYS A 563 15.55 56.88 3.49
N LYS A 564 16.72 56.22 3.45
CA LYS A 564 18.08 56.81 3.49
C LYS A 564 19.06 55.68 3.17
N ALA A 565 20.26 55.84 2.62
CA ALA A 565 20.93 56.83 1.77
C ALA A 565 22.40 56.40 1.81
N ALA A 566 23.07 56.24 0.66
CA ALA A 566 24.48 55.83 0.60
C ALA A 566 25.44 57.04 0.50
N PRO A 567 26.76 56.78 0.52
CA PRO A 567 27.66 57.51 -0.37
C PRO A 567 28.45 56.59 -1.32
N ALA A 568 29.00 57.22 -2.37
CA ALA A 568 29.79 56.69 -3.48
C ALA A 568 31.32 56.82 -3.20
N ALA A 569 32.27 56.59 -4.11
CA ALA A 569 32.55 55.52 -5.11
C ALA A 569 33.87 55.88 -5.85
N SER A 570 34.66 54.92 -6.34
CA SER A 570 35.77 55.04 -7.33
C SER A 570 36.55 53.72 -7.42
N ALA A 571 37.25 53.33 -8.50
CA ALA A 571 37.19 53.72 -9.92
C ALA A 571 37.83 52.60 -10.79
N ALA A 572 37.67 52.63 -12.12
CA ALA A 572 38.27 51.71 -13.09
C ALA A 572 39.02 52.47 -14.22
N PRO A 573 39.91 51.80 -14.98
CA PRO A 573 39.67 51.51 -16.42
C PRO A 573 40.01 50.04 -16.80
N ALA A 574 39.31 49.32 -17.70
CA ALA A 574 39.10 49.47 -19.18
C ALA A 574 40.33 49.00 -20.02
N ALA A 575 40.22 48.33 -21.18
CA ALA A 575 39.10 47.86 -22.03
C ALA A 575 39.42 46.42 -22.60
N GLU A 576 38.67 45.70 -23.45
CA GLU A 576 38.07 46.01 -24.78
C GLU A 576 36.69 45.32 -25.04
N SER A 577 36.24 45.21 -26.30
CA SER A 577 34.82 45.27 -26.73
C SER A 577 34.15 43.99 -27.29
N ALA A 578 32.81 43.93 -27.16
CA ALA A 578 31.89 42.91 -27.69
C ALA A 578 31.38 43.21 -29.14
N PRO A 579 30.39 42.49 -29.73
CA PRO A 579 28.96 42.44 -29.33
C PRO A 579 28.39 40.98 -29.41
N ALA A 580 27.08 40.62 -29.52
CA ALA A 580 25.78 41.30 -29.62
C ALA A 580 24.61 40.41 -29.10
N ALA A 581 23.52 41.00 -28.57
CA ALA A 581 22.19 40.40 -28.28
C ALA A 581 21.18 41.55 -27.98
N PRO A 582 19.83 41.35 -27.81
CA PRO A 582 19.03 40.12 -27.76
C PRO A 582 17.66 40.18 -28.54
N ALA A 583 16.69 39.33 -28.14
CA ALA A 583 15.24 39.27 -28.49
C ALA A 583 14.85 38.35 -29.68
N ALA A 584 13.71 37.64 -29.72
CA ALA A 584 12.54 37.56 -28.80
C ALA A 584 11.83 36.18 -28.86
N PRO A 585 11.02 35.79 -27.85
CA PRO A 585 10.23 34.54 -27.87
C PRO A 585 8.75 34.71 -28.31
N VAL A 586 8.24 33.76 -29.10
CA VAL A 586 6.82 33.50 -29.45
C VAL A 586 6.73 32.08 -30.05
N LYS A 587 5.62 31.34 -30.02
CA LYS A 587 4.22 31.70 -29.77
C LYS A 587 3.42 30.51 -29.22
N GLY A 588 2.52 30.74 -28.27
CA GLY A 588 1.44 29.80 -27.91
C GLY A 588 0.07 30.31 -28.35
N LEU A 589 -0.83 29.41 -28.75
CA LEU A 589 -2.29 29.62 -28.87
C LEU A 589 -2.99 28.29 -28.54
N GLY A 590 -4.16 28.25 -27.89
CA GLY A 590 -4.89 29.37 -27.28
C GLY A 590 -6.34 28.99 -26.98
N ILE A 591 -6.67 28.72 -25.72
CA ILE A 591 -8.04 28.40 -25.30
C ILE A 591 -8.83 29.71 -25.11
N ALA A 592 -9.98 29.83 -25.77
CA ALA A 592 -10.93 30.92 -25.58
C ALA A 592 -12.31 30.36 -25.22
N GLY A 593 -12.76 30.62 -23.98
CA GLY A 593 -14.09 30.23 -23.50
C GLY A 593 -15.12 31.34 -23.67
N GLY A 594 -16.36 30.99 -24.01
CA GLY A 594 -17.48 31.93 -24.08
C GLY A 594 -18.82 31.23 -24.29
N ALA A 595 -19.73 31.30 -23.32
CA ALA A 595 -20.97 30.54 -23.32
C ALA A 595 -22.23 31.42 -23.26
N LYS A 596 -23.22 31.14 -24.14
CA LYS A 596 -24.66 31.34 -23.88
C LYS A 596 -25.54 30.57 -24.89
N ARG A 597 -26.73 30.19 -24.44
CA ARG A 597 -27.81 29.44 -25.13
C ARG A 597 -29.00 30.39 -25.41
N PRO A 598 -30.11 29.98 -26.07
CA PRO A 598 -30.29 29.06 -27.22
C PRO A 598 -31.28 29.61 -28.29
N GLY A 599 -31.46 28.93 -29.44
CA GLY A 599 -32.79 28.94 -30.11
C GLY A 599 -32.88 28.68 -31.62
N ALA A 600 -33.96 27.96 -31.98
CA ALA A 600 -34.68 27.94 -33.26
C ALA A 600 -34.11 27.24 -34.53
N LYS A 601 -35.05 26.59 -35.21
CA LYS A 601 -35.05 25.89 -36.52
C LYS A 601 -34.61 26.85 -37.67
N LYS A 602 -34.22 26.43 -38.88
CA LYS A 602 -34.84 25.41 -39.76
C LYS A 602 -34.03 25.18 -41.06
N ALA A 603 -34.22 24.01 -41.69
CA ALA A 603 -33.99 23.68 -43.13
C ALA A 603 -32.56 23.54 -43.70
N ALA A 604 -32.45 22.65 -44.70
CA ALA A 604 -31.34 22.49 -45.66
C ALA A 604 -31.78 23.01 -47.06
N PRO A 605 -30.91 22.99 -48.10
CA PRO A 605 -31.02 21.88 -49.06
C PRO A 605 -29.73 21.43 -49.82
N ALA A 606 -29.81 20.21 -50.36
CA ALA A 606 -29.30 19.72 -51.67
C ALA A 606 -27.84 19.98 -52.14
N ALA A 607 -27.01 18.94 -51.99
CA ALA A 607 -26.37 18.12 -53.05
C ALA A 607 -25.87 18.74 -54.40
N SER A 608 -24.63 18.34 -54.76
CA SER A 608 -24.20 17.98 -56.12
C SER A 608 -23.27 16.74 -56.04
N ALA A 609 -22.93 16.06 -57.14
CA ALA A 609 -22.42 14.68 -57.08
C ALA A 609 -21.37 14.27 -58.14
N ALA A 610 -20.52 13.29 -57.75
CA ALA A 610 -19.83 12.30 -58.58
C ALA A 610 -18.69 12.81 -59.54
N PRO A 611 -17.81 11.93 -60.08
CA PRO A 611 -17.85 10.46 -60.07
C PRO A 611 -16.58 9.69 -59.61
N ALA A 612 -16.77 8.37 -59.55
CA ALA A 612 -15.95 7.26 -59.08
C ALA A 612 -14.50 7.07 -59.57
N ALA A 613 -13.77 6.29 -58.78
CA ALA A 613 -12.82 5.25 -59.22
C ALA A 613 -13.02 4.00 -58.32
N GLU A 614 -12.69 2.80 -58.81
CA GLU A 614 -13.12 1.51 -58.21
C GLU A 614 -12.06 0.81 -57.32
N SER A 615 -12.47 -0.29 -56.69
CA SER A 615 -11.80 -0.99 -55.58
C SER A 615 -11.26 -2.39 -55.95
N ALA A 616 -10.50 -2.99 -55.03
CA ALA A 616 -10.17 -4.42 -55.00
C ALA A 616 -10.70 -5.07 -53.69
N PRO A 617 -11.02 -6.38 -53.67
CA PRO A 617 -11.89 -6.96 -52.63
C PRO A 617 -11.17 -7.66 -51.47
N ALA A 618 -11.93 -7.95 -50.41
CA ALA A 618 -11.54 -8.81 -49.29
C ALA A 618 -12.44 -10.07 -49.20
N PRO A 619 -11.94 -11.20 -48.65
CA PRO A 619 -12.75 -12.40 -48.38
C PRO A 619 -13.61 -12.26 -47.10
N PRO A 620 -14.65 -13.10 -46.91
CA PRO A 620 -15.66 -12.93 -45.87
C PRO A 620 -15.29 -13.55 -44.50
N ALA A 621 -16.04 -13.18 -43.47
CA ALA A 621 -15.95 -13.74 -42.11
C ALA A 621 -17.14 -14.68 -41.78
N GLU A 622 -16.90 -15.66 -40.93
CA GLU A 622 -17.93 -16.50 -40.29
C GLU A 622 -18.19 -16.05 -38.82
N PRO A 623 -19.40 -16.32 -38.26
CA PRO A 623 -19.82 -15.73 -36.99
C PRO A 623 -19.34 -16.50 -35.76
N ALA A 624 -18.77 -15.77 -34.79
CA ALA A 624 -18.47 -16.31 -33.46
C ALA A 624 -19.72 -16.40 -32.57
N ALA A 625 -19.81 -17.46 -31.76
CA ALA A 625 -20.86 -17.64 -30.75
C ALA A 625 -20.67 -16.69 -29.54
N PRO A 626 -21.74 -16.27 -28.84
CA PRO A 626 -21.64 -15.35 -27.71
C PRO A 626 -21.03 -16.04 -26.48
N ALA A 627 -19.92 -15.49 -25.98
CA ALA A 627 -19.31 -15.90 -24.72
C ALA A 627 -20.15 -15.44 -23.51
N ALA A 628 -20.13 -16.22 -22.42
CA ALA A 628 -20.82 -15.87 -21.19
C ALA A 628 -20.11 -14.72 -20.43
N PRO A 629 -20.86 -13.80 -19.80
CA PRO A 629 -20.25 -12.68 -19.07
C PRO A 629 -19.62 -13.15 -17.75
N VAL A 630 -18.29 -13.02 -17.65
CA VAL A 630 -17.56 -13.15 -16.38
C VAL A 630 -17.93 -12.02 -15.42
N LYS A 631 -18.00 -12.35 -14.13
CA LYS A 631 -18.67 -11.56 -13.09
C LYS A 631 -17.67 -10.64 -12.37
N GLY A 632 -17.46 -9.44 -12.92
CA GLY A 632 -16.64 -8.40 -12.27
C GLY A 632 -17.19 -7.97 -10.90
N LEU A 633 -16.34 -7.25 -10.14
CA LEU A 633 -16.58 -6.79 -8.76
C LEU A 633 -17.94 -6.09 -8.57
N GLY A 634 -18.94 -6.88 -8.12
CA GLY A 634 -20.35 -6.49 -8.18
C GLY A 634 -20.83 -5.66 -6.99
N MET A 635 -20.80 -4.33 -7.10
CA MET A 635 -21.53 -3.45 -6.17
C MET A 635 -23.05 -3.66 -6.27
N ALA A 636 -23.66 -4.21 -5.22
CA ALA A 636 -25.10 -4.47 -5.17
C ALA A 636 -25.91 -3.23 -4.71
N ALA A 637 -26.38 -2.42 -5.67
CA ALA A 637 -27.30 -1.32 -5.37
C ALA A 637 -28.73 -1.84 -5.08
N GLY A 638 -29.21 -1.74 -3.83
CA GLY A 638 -30.42 -2.47 -3.39
C GLY A 638 -31.36 -1.85 -2.35
N ALA A 639 -31.13 -0.61 -1.89
CA ALA A 639 -32.00 0.00 -0.85
C ALA A 639 -33.28 0.63 -1.43
N ARG A 640 -34.46 0.05 -1.13
CA ARG A 640 -35.78 0.70 -1.33
C ARG A 640 -36.52 0.86 0.01
N LYS A 641 -37.22 1.99 0.16
CA LYS A 641 -37.91 2.38 1.41
C LYS A 641 -39.14 1.51 1.73
N PRO A 642 -39.55 1.40 3.00
CA PRO A 642 -40.66 0.52 3.41
C PRO A 642 -42.04 1.10 3.09
N GLY A 643 -43.02 0.24 2.76
CA GLY A 643 -44.45 0.60 2.78
C GLY A 643 -45.31 0.13 1.61
N ALA A 644 -45.61 -1.17 1.52
CA ALA A 644 -46.69 -1.72 0.69
C ALA A 644 -47.29 -2.99 1.31
N LYS A 645 -48.55 -3.33 1.00
CA LYS A 645 -49.31 -4.43 1.64
C LYS A 645 -49.22 -5.77 0.91
N LYS A 646 -49.44 -6.86 1.66
CA LYS A 646 -49.37 -8.28 1.27
C LYS A 646 -50.76 -8.87 0.91
N PRO A 647 -50.87 -9.76 -0.11
CA PRO A 647 -51.93 -10.76 -0.26
C PRO A 647 -51.49 -12.18 0.18
N ALA A 648 -52.42 -13.15 0.18
CA ALA A 648 -52.30 -14.41 0.94
C ALA A 648 -51.84 -15.66 0.16
N ALA A 649 -51.63 -16.77 0.90
CA ALA A 649 -51.42 -18.14 0.43
C ALA A 649 -52.78 -18.86 0.21
N ALA A 650 -52.94 -20.14 -0.17
CA ALA A 650 -52.06 -21.34 -0.23
C ALA A 650 -52.63 -22.30 -1.36
N PRO A 651 -52.42 -23.65 -1.46
CA PRO A 651 -51.79 -24.65 -0.55
C PRO A 651 -50.79 -25.64 -1.21
N ALA A 652 -50.33 -26.63 -0.42
CA ALA A 652 -49.57 -27.84 -0.84
C ALA A 652 -50.55 -29.05 -1.07
N ALA A 653 -50.17 -30.31 -1.34
CA ALA A 653 -48.92 -31.09 -1.34
C ALA A 653 -49.05 -32.25 -2.41
N PRO A 654 -48.47 -33.49 -2.38
CA PRO A 654 -47.63 -34.21 -1.39
C PRO A 654 -46.32 -34.82 -1.97
N ALA A 655 -45.71 -35.78 -1.26
CA ALA A 655 -44.47 -36.48 -1.61
C ALA A 655 -44.61 -38.02 -1.66
N ALA A 656 -43.60 -38.72 -2.19
CA ALA A 656 -43.41 -40.18 -2.13
C ALA A 656 -41.90 -40.53 -2.17
N GLU A 657 -41.53 -41.76 -1.78
CA GLU A 657 -40.15 -42.18 -1.43
C GLU A 657 -39.67 -43.42 -2.26
N PRO A 658 -38.59 -44.20 -1.95
CA PRO A 658 -37.59 -44.56 -2.95
C PRO A 658 -37.48 -46.08 -3.30
N ALA A 659 -36.58 -46.41 -4.24
CA ALA A 659 -36.12 -47.78 -4.51
C ALA A 659 -34.64 -47.82 -4.99
N GLN A 660 -33.99 -48.98 -4.89
CA GLN A 660 -32.57 -49.22 -5.23
C GLN A 660 -32.36 -50.51 -6.06
N ALA A 661 -31.13 -50.66 -6.57
CA ALA A 661 -30.42 -51.90 -6.94
C ALA A 661 -30.64 -52.53 -8.34
N GLU A 662 -29.60 -52.36 -9.19
CA GLU A 662 -28.79 -53.40 -9.87
C GLU A 662 -29.44 -54.44 -10.83
N PRO A 663 -28.64 -55.18 -11.65
CA PRO A 663 -27.20 -55.09 -11.95
C PRO A 663 -26.86 -54.82 -13.44
N ALA A 664 -25.57 -54.78 -13.78
CA ALA A 664 -25.06 -54.77 -15.16
C ALA A 664 -24.39 -56.12 -15.52
N ALA A 665 -24.21 -56.39 -16.82
CA ALA A 665 -23.67 -57.66 -17.33
C ALA A 665 -22.63 -57.49 -18.47
N GLU A 666 -21.90 -58.58 -18.71
CA GLU A 666 -20.83 -58.83 -19.69
C GLU A 666 -21.29 -58.65 -21.17
N THR A 667 -20.47 -58.57 -22.24
CA THR A 667 -19.05 -58.94 -22.46
C THR A 667 -18.47 -58.22 -23.70
N ALA A 668 -17.11 -58.23 -23.88
CA ALA A 668 -16.21 -58.23 -25.07
C ALA A 668 -16.71 -57.89 -26.53
N THR A 669 -15.90 -57.61 -27.58
CA THR A 669 -14.49 -57.93 -27.98
C THR A 669 -13.91 -56.92 -29.01
N ALA A 670 -12.56 -56.72 -29.01
CA ALA A 670 -11.63 -56.47 -30.15
C ALA A 670 -11.93 -55.34 -31.21
N GLU A 671 -11.02 -54.83 -32.06
CA GLU A 671 -9.59 -55.14 -32.36
C GLU A 671 -8.81 -53.87 -32.83
N GLU A 672 -7.53 -54.04 -33.20
CA GLU A 672 -6.42 -53.07 -33.44
C GLU A 672 -6.62 -51.80 -34.31
N ALA A 673 -5.83 -50.75 -34.00
CA ALA A 673 -4.94 -50.05 -34.97
C ALA A 673 -3.82 -49.21 -34.26
N SER A 674 -2.70 -49.00 -34.96
CA SER A 674 -1.51 -48.18 -34.57
C SER A 674 -1.76 -46.65 -34.72
N GLU A 675 -0.96 -45.70 -34.22
CA GLU A 675 0.52 -45.58 -34.12
C GLU A 675 1.03 -44.93 -32.81
N ALA A 676 2.36 -44.80 -32.68
CA ALA A 676 3.07 -44.55 -31.42
C ALA A 676 3.53 -43.10 -31.18
N THR A 677 3.47 -42.68 -29.89
CA THR A 677 4.12 -41.47 -29.37
C THR A 677 5.45 -41.86 -28.67
N PRO A 678 6.57 -41.15 -28.90
CA PRO A 678 7.84 -41.47 -28.23
C PRO A 678 7.80 -41.19 -26.72
N LEU A 679 8.29 -42.13 -25.93
CA LEU A 679 8.43 -42.02 -24.47
C LEU A 679 9.68 -41.22 -24.07
N ALA A 680 9.69 -40.73 -22.82
CA ALA A 680 10.75 -39.88 -22.29
C ALA A 680 12.11 -40.59 -22.13
N GLU A 681 13.21 -39.87 -22.39
CA GLU A 681 14.56 -40.32 -22.01
C GLU A 681 14.73 -40.37 -20.47
N ALA A 682 15.40 -41.41 -19.98
CA ALA A 682 15.89 -41.46 -18.61
C ALA A 682 17.12 -40.54 -18.42
N PRO A 683 17.34 -39.97 -17.22
CA PRO A 683 18.47 -39.07 -16.97
C PRO A 683 19.82 -39.79 -17.08
N LYS A 684 20.73 -39.24 -17.88
CA LYS A 684 22.10 -39.74 -18.07
C LYS A 684 22.99 -39.40 -16.86
N GLU A 685 23.88 -40.32 -16.50
CA GLU A 685 24.80 -40.16 -15.37
C GLU A 685 25.78 -38.99 -15.56
N GLN A 686 26.12 -38.30 -14.46
CA GLN A 686 27.16 -37.27 -14.44
C GLN A 686 28.52 -37.87 -14.05
N PRO A 687 29.64 -37.45 -14.67
CA PRO A 687 30.96 -37.95 -14.33
C PRO A 687 31.41 -37.50 -12.92
N PRO A 688 32.17 -38.34 -12.17
CA PRO A 688 32.49 -38.08 -10.77
C PRO A 688 33.48 -36.92 -10.59
N VAL A 689 33.12 -35.97 -9.73
CA VAL A 689 33.96 -34.82 -9.35
C VAL A 689 35.11 -35.28 -8.45
N LYS A 690 36.36 -34.95 -8.79
CA LYS A 690 37.53 -35.21 -7.93
C LYS A 690 37.44 -34.37 -6.64
N GLY A 691 37.37 -35.04 -5.50
CA GLY A 691 37.15 -34.36 -4.21
C GLY A 691 38.41 -33.73 -3.60
N LEU A 692 38.21 -32.61 -2.91
CA LEU A 692 39.09 -32.15 -1.83
C LEU A 692 38.67 -32.86 -0.53
N GLY A 693 39.59 -33.63 0.05
CA GLY A 693 39.26 -34.51 1.18
C GLY A 693 39.32 -33.80 2.54
N ILE A 694 38.24 -33.90 3.32
CA ILE A 694 38.23 -33.65 4.77
C ILE A 694 37.54 -34.85 5.43
N GLN A 695 38.10 -35.35 6.54
CA GLN A 695 37.67 -36.59 7.17
C GLN A 695 36.34 -36.45 7.95
N ARG A 696 35.54 -37.53 7.96
CA ARG A 696 34.40 -37.67 8.88
C ARG A 696 34.90 -37.90 10.31
N GLY A 697 34.68 -36.95 11.23
CA GLY A 697 34.98 -37.18 12.65
C GLY A 697 35.16 -35.97 13.56
N ALA A 698 34.24 -34.99 13.55
CA ALA A 698 34.27 -33.86 14.50
C ALA A 698 32.92 -33.69 15.21
N LYS A 699 32.95 -33.53 16.55
CA LYS A 699 31.77 -33.18 17.37
C LYS A 699 31.60 -31.66 17.44
N PRO A 700 30.36 -31.14 17.47
CA PRO A 700 30.12 -29.74 17.77
C PRO A 700 30.23 -29.46 19.28
N PRO A 701 31.02 -28.45 19.72
CA PRO A 701 30.63 -27.64 20.88
C PRO A 701 29.44 -26.74 20.48
N GLY A 702 28.61 -26.23 21.38
CA GLY A 702 28.69 -26.23 22.84
C GLY A 702 28.28 -24.85 23.33
N LYS A 703 27.14 -24.74 24.03
CA LYS A 703 26.50 -23.45 24.35
C LYS A 703 27.42 -22.47 25.07
N ARG A 704 27.43 -21.22 24.62
CA ARG A 704 27.23 -20.02 25.44
C ARG A 704 26.39 -19.02 24.67
#